data_AF-A0A258IZ20-F1
#
_entry.id   AF-A0A258IZ20-F1
#
_cell.length_a   1.000
_cell.length_b   1.000
_cell.length_c   1.000
_cell.angle_alpha   90.00
_cell.angle_beta   90.00
_cell.angle_gamma   90.00
#
_symmetry.space_group_name_H-M   'P 1'
#
loop_
_entity.id
_entity.type
_entity.pdbx_description
1 polymer ?
#
loop_
_entity_poly.entity_id
_entity_poly.type
_entity_poly.pdbx_seq_one_letter_code
_entity_poly.pdbx_strand_id
1 'polypeptide(L)'
;MQAGTLSRRAVLRGGAAVLGGLFIGIELPAGRARADEPQAAGAALSAFVHVPAQGRVSLIMPAVEMGQGVYTSQAMCMAEELDVGLDQIEAIHAPPDREHYGHPIFYVQATGGSTTTMAWTEPLRRAGATARAMLVAAAAAEWSVPTSELVTARGVITHPGSGRAQRYGDVADRAARMPTPADVPLKSPEQFRLIGTRARRIDTPDKVVGKAVYGIDVRLPGMTFAALTASPVLGGKVEHVDEAPALAMPGVRQVVVLDDIVAVVADNTWIAEQALRALDIAWSPGANAALDQAQLWADTETAATGPGVTVRKEGDATGKLAAGALVEAAYELPFLAHTSLETQNCTLHVHDGACEIWVGTQVPGYAQAGAAQVLGIPPEKVTVHNHLIGGGFGGRLEAGPIVTATRIAQKVAGPVKVIWSREQDIRQDMFRPLYHNRLKARIENDRITAWHHRVTGPSILARWLPPAFKDGIDSDAIDGAAEPPYALGDMLVEYVRHENGVPFSFWRGVGPNSTVFSVESFLDLIARKSGADPVALRRGLLQKNPRARAVLDAAAAKAGWGTPLAASAFGARRGRGVALMHAFGSLLACVAEVAVTDGGDVRVTKVVVAADIGRIINPDTVVAQVEGGVVFGIATVLHNRITFAGGRVEQTNFNDYRLLRINEMPTIEVELMASTEKSGGIGEPGTVIVQPAVANAVFAATGVQLTRMPLDASLIARSV
;
A
#
# COMPACT_ATOMS: atom_id res chain seq x y z
N MET A 1 1.96 19.68 -31.61
CA MET A 1 2.38 20.07 -30.25
C MET A 1 1.68 21.37 -29.93
N GLN A 2 0.73 21.38 -28.99
CA GLN A 2 0.19 22.64 -28.47
C GLN A 2 1.29 23.27 -27.60
N ALA A 3 1.77 24.45 -27.98
CA ALA A 3 2.69 25.21 -27.15
C ALA A 3 1.96 25.65 -25.87
N GLY A 4 2.51 25.34 -24.69
CA GLY A 4 2.00 25.83 -23.40
C GLY A 4 1.57 24.75 -22.38
N THR A 5 1.38 23.50 -22.77
CA THR A 5 1.04 22.40 -21.82
C THR A 5 2.28 21.68 -21.30
N LEU A 6 2.45 21.58 -19.98
CA LEU A 6 3.52 20.81 -19.34
C LEU A 6 3.35 19.32 -19.66
N SER A 7 4.33 18.73 -20.36
CA SER A 7 4.33 17.30 -20.69
C SER A 7 5.25 16.51 -19.75
N ARG A 8 5.00 15.20 -19.59
CA ARG A 8 5.90 14.30 -18.84
C ARG A 8 7.36 14.41 -19.32
N ARG A 9 7.57 14.53 -20.64
CA ARG A 9 8.91 14.70 -21.24
C ARG A 9 9.58 16.00 -20.81
N ALA A 10 8.82 17.09 -20.66
CA ALA A 10 9.35 18.36 -20.20
C ALA A 10 9.74 18.33 -18.71
N VAL A 11 8.91 17.67 -17.87
CA VAL A 11 9.19 17.44 -16.45
C VAL A 11 10.49 16.63 -16.28
N LEU A 12 10.62 15.52 -17.02
CA LEU A 12 11.82 14.66 -16.97
C LEU A 12 13.10 15.37 -17.42
N ARG A 13 12.99 16.40 -18.27
CA ARG A 13 14.13 17.18 -18.77
C ARG A 13 14.42 18.44 -17.95
N GLY A 14 13.69 18.70 -16.85
CA GLY A 14 13.86 19.90 -16.02
C GLY A 14 13.51 21.23 -16.72
N GLY A 15 12.76 21.19 -17.83
CA GLY A 15 12.53 22.34 -18.71
C GLY A 15 11.41 23.27 -18.25
N ALA A 16 11.53 23.92 -17.08
CA ALA A 16 10.51 24.85 -16.57
C ALA A 16 10.54 26.23 -17.25
N ALA A 17 11.74 26.75 -17.55
CA ALA A 17 11.95 28.13 -18.01
C ALA A 17 11.37 28.44 -19.41
N VAL A 18 11.00 27.41 -20.19
CA VAL A 18 10.53 27.56 -21.58
C VAL A 18 9.00 27.53 -21.69
N LEU A 19 8.28 27.10 -20.66
CA LEU A 19 6.84 26.78 -20.77
C LEU A 19 5.87 27.90 -20.37
N GLY A 20 6.34 28.97 -19.72
CA GLY A 20 5.49 30.05 -19.21
C GLY A 20 4.50 29.59 -18.12
N GLY A 21 3.80 30.53 -17.50
CA GLY A 21 2.83 30.31 -16.43
C GLY A 21 3.41 30.36 -15.02
N LEU A 22 2.54 30.05 -14.03
CA LEU A 22 2.87 30.05 -12.61
C LEU A 22 3.22 28.64 -12.13
N PHE A 23 4.35 28.50 -11.44
CA PHE A 23 4.78 27.27 -10.80
C PHE A 23 4.83 27.46 -9.28
N ILE A 24 4.21 26.54 -8.53
CA ILE A 24 4.25 26.54 -7.06
C ILE A 24 4.96 25.27 -6.58
N GLY A 25 6.06 25.45 -5.85
CA GLY A 25 6.74 24.39 -5.10
C GLY A 25 6.13 24.18 -3.72
N ILE A 26 6.44 23.03 -3.12
CA ILE A 26 6.12 22.73 -1.73
C ILE A 26 7.45 22.60 -1.00
N GLU A 27 7.64 23.42 0.04
CA GLU A 27 8.77 23.25 0.95
C GLU A 27 8.50 22.05 1.86
N LEU A 28 9.33 21.01 1.71
CA LEU A 28 9.31 19.87 2.60
C LEU A 28 10.14 20.18 3.86
N PRO A 29 9.74 19.72 5.06
CA PRO A 29 10.53 19.92 6.26
C PRO A 29 11.94 19.34 6.07
N ALA A 30 12.94 20.21 5.93
CA ALA A 30 14.31 19.78 5.74
C ALA A 30 14.86 19.19 7.05
N GLY A 31 14.95 17.86 7.12
CA GLY A 31 15.87 17.21 8.04
C GLY A 31 17.30 17.49 7.57
N ARG A 32 17.92 18.54 8.11
CA ARG A 32 19.36 18.92 8.00
C ARG A 32 20.19 18.16 6.94
N ALA A 33 20.48 18.81 5.81
CA ALA A 33 21.76 18.69 5.12
C ALA A 33 22.01 19.85 4.14
N ARG A 34 23.06 20.62 4.44
CA ARG A 34 23.83 21.57 3.61
C ARG A 34 23.16 22.87 3.13
N ALA A 35 23.40 23.92 3.91
CA ALA A 35 23.09 25.32 3.56
C ALA A 35 24.18 26.02 2.70
N ASP A 36 25.21 25.31 2.20
CA ASP A 36 26.41 25.94 1.61
C ASP A 36 26.82 25.42 0.22
N GLU A 37 25.97 24.73 -0.54
CA GLU A 37 26.31 24.36 -1.93
C GLU A 37 25.61 25.27 -2.97
N PRO A 38 26.34 25.79 -3.97
CA PRO A 38 25.74 26.55 -5.06
C PRO A 38 24.77 25.67 -5.85
N GLN A 39 23.56 26.17 -6.06
CA GLN A 39 22.53 25.50 -6.86
C GLN A 39 23.06 25.25 -8.27
N ALA A 40 23.12 23.97 -8.68
CA ALA A 40 23.59 23.59 -10.02
C ALA A 40 22.70 24.22 -11.11
N ALA A 41 23.33 24.75 -12.15
CA ALA A 41 22.64 25.31 -13.31
C ALA A 41 21.94 24.17 -14.09
N GLY A 42 20.61 24.07 -13.90
CA GLY A 42 19.76 23.04 -14.48
C GLY A 42 18.70 22.53 -13.50
N ALA A 43 18.10 23.43 -12.71
CA ALA A 43 17.19 23.08 -11.61
C ALA A 43 16.07 22.15 -12.09
N ALA A 44 16.01 20.94 -11.51
CA ALA A 44 14.86 20.06 -11.63
C ALA A 44 13.61 20.82 -11.15
N LEU A 45 12.46 20.51 -11.74
CA LEU A 45 11.21 21.16 -11.37
C LEU A 45 10.90 20.84 -9.90
N SER A 46 11.03 21.80 -9.00
CA SER A 46 10.58 21.69 -7.59
C SER A 46 9.08 21.97 -7.42
N ALA A 47 8.38 22.21 -8.53
CA ALA A 47 6.98 22.58 -8.56
C ALA A 47 6.06 21.37 -8.46
N PHE A 48 5.03 21.48 -7.64
CA PHE A 48 3.91 20.54 -7.55
C PHE A 48 2.71 21.01 -8.38
N VAL A 49 2.56 22.31 -8.56
CA VAL A 49 1.45 22.91 -9.30
C VAL A 49 1.99 23.76 -10.43
N HIS A 50 1.45 23.58 -11.64
CA HIS A 50 1.68 24.47 -12.78
C HIS A 50 0.36 24.99 -13.33
N VAL A 51 0.18 26.31 -13.31
CA VAL A 51 -0.93 27.01 -13.95
C VAL A 51 -0.40 27.60 -15.26
N PRO A 52 -0.65 26.96 -16.41
CA PRO A 52 -0.16 27.48 -17.68
C PRO A 52 -0.95 28.71 -18.12
N ALA A 53 -0.40 29.48 -19.07
CA ALA A 53 -1.13 30.58 -19.71
C ALA A 53 -2.36 30.07 -20.47
N GLN A 54 -2.31 28.86 -21.02
CA GLN A 54 -3.42 28.19 -21.71
C GLN A 54 -3.43 26.69 -21.38
N GLY A 55 -4.61 26.12 -21.19
CA GLY A 55 -4.79 24.67 -20.94
C GLY A 55 -5.23 24.34 -19.52
N ARG A 56 -4.98 23.08 -19.12
CA ARG A 56 -5.32 22.56 -17.78
C ARG A 56 -4.22 22.87 -16.78
N VAL A 57 -4.60 22.98 -15.50
CA VAL A 57 -3.65 23.05 -14.39
C VAL A 57 -2.99 21.68 -14.25
N SER A 58 -1.67 21.64 -14.25
CA SER A 58 -0.92 20.41 -14.04
C SER A 58 -0.60 20.23 -12.56
N LEU A 59 -0.91 19.05 -12.02
CA LEU A 59 -0.47 18.59 -10.72
C LEU A 59 0.64 17.55 -10.92
N ILE A 60 1.87 17.93 -10.58
CA ILE A 60 3.01 17.01 -10.57
C ILE A 60 2.86 16.12 -9.33
N MET A 61 2.54 14.87 -9.57
CA MET A 61 2.06 13.92 -8.60
C MET A 61 3.22 13.18 -7.93
N PRO A 62 3.49 13.40 -6.63
CA PRO A 62 4.54 12.71 -5.90
C PRO A 62 4.19 11.26 -5.59
N ALA A 63 2.91 10.90 -5.65
CA ALA A 63 2.41 9.56 -5.38
C ALA A 63 2.02 8.81 -6.67
N VAL A 64 1.81 7.50 -6.55
CA VAL A 64 1.54 6.63 -7.70
C VAL A 64 0.17 5.98 -7.56
N GLU A 65 -0.63 6.05 -8.62
CA GLU A 65 -1.96 5.46 -8.66
C GLU A 65 -1.89 3.97 -9.02
N MET A 66 -2.49 3.14 -8.17
CA MET A 66 -2.55 1.68 -8.30
C MET A 66 -3.96 1.11 -8.06
N GLY A 67 -4.99 1.97 -8.13
CA GLY A 67 -6.40 1.62 -7.88
C GLY A 67 -7.01 2.31 -6.66
N GLN A 68 -6.20 2.93 -5.80
CA GLN A 68 -6.60 3.55 -4.53
C GLN A 68 -7.17 4.96 -4.63
N GLY A 69 -7.16 5.60 -5.80
CA GLY A 69 -7.81 6.90 -6.02
C GLY A 69 -7.01 8.10 -5.50
N VAL A 70 -5.70 7.95 -5.31
CA VAL A 70 -4.83 8.98 -4.74
C VAL A 70 -4.69 10.19 -5.66
N TYR A 71 -4.76 9.97 -6.98
CA TYR A 71 -4.72 11.06 -7.96
C TYR A 71 -5.89 12.03 -7.76
N THR A 72 -7.07 11.47 -7.50
CA THR A 72 -8.28 12.25 -7.32
C THR A 72 -8.27 12.96 -5.97
N SER A 73 -7.90 12.28 -4.87
CA SER A 73 -7.88 12.91 -3.55
C SER A 73 -6.86 14.05 -3.47
N GLN A 74 -5.66 13.87 -4.03
CA GLN A 74 -4.65 14.94 -4.09
C GLN A 74 -5.09 16.10 -4.99
N ALA A 75 -5.67 15.80 -6.16
CA ALA A 75 -6.23 16.82 -7.03
C ALA A 75 -7.35 17.61 -6.32
N MET A 76 -8.24 16.96 -5.56
CA MET A 76 -9.29 17.63 -4.78
C MET A 76 -8.70 18.60 -3.75
N CYS A 77 -7.65 18.20 -3.02
CA CYS A 77 -6.99 19.07 -2.05
C CYS A 77 -6.43 20.36 -2.67
N MET A 78 -5.72 20.24 -3.80
CA MET A 78 -5.20 21.40 -4.53
C MET A 78 -6.32 22.22 -5.16
N ALA A 79 -7.28 21.57 -5.83
CA ALA A 79 -8.38 22.20 -6.56
C ALA A 79 -9.30 23.02 -5.67
N GLU A 80 -9.60 22.48 -4.48
CA GLU A 80 -10.40 23.14 -3.46
C GLU A 80 -9.83 24.52 -3.15
N GLU A 81 -8.52 24.59 -2.90
CA GLU A 81 -7.87 25.85 -2.53
C GLU A 81 -7.55 26.73 -3.74
N LEU A 82 -7.42 26.16 -4.93
CA LEU A 82 -7.19 26.92 -6.15
C LEU A 82 -8.49 27.48 -6.76
N ASP A 83 -9.67 27.06 -6.30
CA ASP A 83 -10.97 27.39 -6.90
C ASP A 83 -11.10 26.96 -8.37
N VAL A 84 -10.60 25.76 -8.71
CA VAL A 84 -10.77 25.11 -10.02
C VAL A 84 -11.54 23.80 -9.87
N GLY A 85 -12.15 23.32 -10.95
CA GLY A 85 -12.75 21.98 -10.96
C GLY A 85 -11.77 20.88 -11.31
N LEU A 86 -12.12 19.64 -10.96
CA LEU A 86 -11.31 18.45 -11.28
C LEU A 86 -11.16 18.21 -12.79
N ASP A 87 -12.13 18.64 -13.59
CA ASP A 87 -12.08 18.63 -15.06
C ASP A 87 -11.05 19.62 -15.65
N GLN A 88 -10.54 20.55 -14.84
CA GLN A 88 -9.49 21.50 -15.23
C GLN A 88 -8.08 21.02 -14.85
N ILE A 89 -7.94 19.80 -14.33
CA ILE A 89 -6.68 19.29 -13.79
C ILE A 89 -6.16 18.14 -14.64
N GLU A 90 -4.84 18.10 -14.78
CA GLU A 90 -4.10 16.98 -15.32
C GLU A 90 -3.05 16.52 -14.31
N ALA A 91 -3.06 15.24 -13.96
CA ALA A 91 -2.06 14.65 -13.09
C ALA A 91 -0.87 14.13 -13.94
N ILE A 92 0.35 14.49 -13.56
CA ILE A 92 1.58 14.08 -14.22
C ILE A 92 2.48 13.42 -13.19
N HIS A 93 3.01 12.23 -13.44
CA HIS A 93 3.95 11.59 -12.51
C HIS A 93 5.17 12.48 -12.25
N ALA A 94 5.54 12.66 -10.98
CA ALA A 94 6.82 13.22 -10.60
C ALA A 94 7.98 12.33 -11.09
N PRO A 95 9.11 12.91 -11.52
CA PRO A 95 10.31 12.17 -11.84
C PRO A 95 10.97 11.63 -10.55
N PRO A 96 11.92 10.68 -10.64
CA PRO A 96 12.77 10.33 -9.51
C PRO A 96 13.53 11.56 -9.01
N ASP A 97 13.13 12.07 -7.85
CA ASP A 97 13.76 13.20 -7.18
C ASP A 97 13.29 13.19 -5.72
N ARG A 98 14.15 12.60 -4.89
CA ARG A 98 13.90 12.44 -3.46
C ARG A 98 13.84 13.78 -2.73
N GLU A 99 14.63 14.76 -3.17
CA GLU A 99 14.78 16.04 -2.50
C GLU A 99 13.48 16.84 -2.60
N HIS A 100 12.88 16.87 -3.80
CA HIS A 100 11.69 17.69 -4.05
C HIS A 100 10.37 16.92 -3.92
N TYR A 101 10.34 15.61 -4.22
CA TYR A 101 9.11 14.79 -4.20
C TYR A 101 9.15 13.68 -3.14
N GLY A 102 10.09 13.74 -2.21
CA GLY A 102 10.17 12.81 -1.07
C GLY A 102 8.88 12.84 -0.24
N HIS A 103 8.46 11.67 0.23
CA HIS A 103 7.28 11.54 1.09
C HIS A 103 7.54 12.20 2.46
N PRO A 104 6.72 13.17 2.92
CA PRO A 104 6.98 13.91 4.17
C PRO A 104 7.18 13.06 5.43
N ILE A 105 6.60 11.86 5.48
CA ILE A 105 6.73 10.95 6.63
C ILE A 105 7.97 10.05 6.53
N PHE A 106 8.36 9.61 5.33
CA PHE A 106 9.43 8.63 5.13
C PHE A 106 10.73 9.24 4.62
N TYR A 107 10.68 10.47 4.11
CA TYR A 107 11.76 11.19 3.44
C TYR A 107 12.36 10.43 2.25
N VAL A 108 11.60 9.52 1.65
CA VAL A 108 11.91 8.80 0.40
C VAL A 108 10.74 8.96 -0.55
N GLN A 109 10.99 8.99 -1.85
CA GLN A 109 9.92 9.08 -2.84
C GLN A 109 9.24 7.71 -2.99
N ALA A 110 8.22 7.50 -2.15
CA ALA A 110 7.48 6.25 -2.07
C ALA A 110 5.98 6.49 -1.85
N THR A 111 5.14 5.58 -2.34
CA THR A 111 3.70 5.51 -2.03
C THR A 111 3.44 4.23 -1.23
N GLY A 112 3.08 4.28 0.05
CA GLY A 112 2.86 3.09 0.89
C GLY A 112 2.44 3.42 2.34
N GLY A 113 2.13 2.40 3.16
CA GLY A 113 1.78 2.54 4.58
C GLY A 113 0.49 3.34 4.87
N SER A 114 -0.38 3.48 3.86
CA SER A 114 -1.57 4.33 3.87
C SER A 114 -1.30 5.78 4.26
N THR A 115 -0.07 6.28 4.09
CA THR A 115 0.35 7.58 4.60
C THR A 115 0.11 8.74 3.64
N THR A 116 -0.23 8.47 2.39
CA THR A 116 -0.24 9.49 1.33
C THR A 116 -1.25 10.62 1.58
N THR A 117 -2.48 10.30 1.99
CA THR A 117 -3.47 11.34 2.34
C THR A 117 -3.02 12.13 3.57
N MET A 118 -2.43 11.45 4.56
CA MET A 118 -1.91 12.09 5.78
C MET A 118 -0.79 13.08 5.46
N ALA A 119 0.11 12.70 4.54
CA ALA A 119 1.27 13.49 4.18
C ALA A 119 0.97 14.66 3.24
N TRP A 120 0.05 14.50 2.28
CA TRP A 120 -0.11 15.46 1.19
C TRP A 120 -1.35 16.36 1.28
N THR A 121 -2.30 16.10 2.19
CA THR A 121 -3.53 16.90 2.30
C THR A 121 -3.23 18.37 2.60
N GLU A 122 -2.47 18.67 3.66
CA GLU A 122 -2.15 20.06 4.02
C GLU A 122 -1.18 20.72 3.02
N PRO A 123 -0.06 20.08 2.60
CA PRO A 123 0.86 20.70 1.65
C PRO A 123 0.22 21.08 0.31
N LEU A 124 -0.62 20.21 -0.27
CA LEU A 124 -1.29 20.50 -1.54
C LEU A 124 -2.36 21.59 -1.41
N ARG A 125 -3.05 21.63 -0.27
CA ARG A 125 -3.98 22.73 0.04
C ARG A 125 -3.23 24.07 0.11
N ARG A 126 -2.09 24.12 0.82
CA ARG A 126 -1.23 25.31 0.86
C ARG A 126 -0.77 25.72 -0.53
N ALA A 127 -0.30 24.77 -1.34
CA ALA A 127 0.12 25.06 -2.72
C ALA A 127 -1.03 25.65 -3.56
N GLY A 128 -2.24 25.08 -3.48
CA GLY A 128 -3.42 25.61 -4.18
C GLY A 128 -3.82 27.01 -3.71
N ALA A 129 -3.79 27.25 -2.40
CA ALA A 129 -4.13 28.55 -1.81
C ALA A 129 -3.12 29.63 -2.21
N THR A 130 -1.82 29.30 -2.16
CA THR A 130 -0.74 30.20 -2.58
C THR A 130 -0.83 30.53 -4.06
N ALA A 131 -1.08 29.54 -4.92
CA ALA A 131 -1.33 29.77 -6.35
C ALA A 131 -2.48 30.77 -6.55
N ARG A 132 -3.64 30.54 -5.91
CA ARG A 132 -4.78 31.45 -5.98
C ARG A 132 -4.42 32.87 -5.51
N ALA A 133 -3.74 32.99 -4.38
CA ALA A 133 -3.36 34.29 -3.81
C ALA A 133 -2.46 35.09 -4.77
N MET A 134 -1.46 34.45 -5.39
CA MET A 134 -0.59 35.09 -6.38
C MET A 134 -1.35 35.52 -7.64
N LEU A 135 -2.26 34.69 -8.14
CA LEU A 135 -3.09 35.00 -9.31
C LEU A 135 -4.04 36.17 -9.03
N VAL A 136 -4.69 36.17 -7.86
CA VAL A 136 -5.57 37.27 -7.40
C VAL A 136 -4.78 38.56 -7.21
N ALA A 137 -3.58 38.49 -6.63
CA ALA A 137 -2.71 39.66 -6.45
C ALA A 137 -2.28 40.27 -7.80
N ALA A 138 -1.98 39.44 -8.80
CA ALA A 138 -1.65 39.91 -10.14
C ALA A 138 -2.82 40.64 -10.82
N ALA A 139 -4.04 40.10 -10.72
CA ALA A 139 -5.24 40.75 -11.25
C ALA A 139 -5.57 42.05 -10.49
N ALA A 140 -5.47 42.04 -9.17
CA ALA A 140 -5.70 43.21 -8.32
C ALA A 140 -4.75 44.36 -8.67
N ALA A 141 -3.46 44.06 -8.85
CA ALA A 141 -2.44 45.03 -9.25
C ALA A 141 -2.74 45.64 -10.63
N GLU A 142 -3.11 44.82 -11.61
CA GLU A 142 -3.50 45.30 -12.95
C GLU A 142 -4.75 46.18 -12.90
N TRP A 143 -5.72 45.80 -12.09
CA TRP A 143 -7.01 46.46 -12.00
C TRP A 143 -7.03 47.67 -11.06
N SER A 144 -5.95 47.87 -10.30
CA SER A 144 -5.82 48.89 -9.25
C SER A 144 -6.97 48.81 -8.23
N VAL A 145 -7.31 47.60 -7.78
CA VAL A 145 -8.34 47.35 -6.76
C VAL A 145 -7.79 46.49 -5.62
N PRO A 146 -8.35 46.55 -4.40
CA PRO A 146 -7.98 45.65 -3.31
C PRO A 146 -8.25 44.18 -3.66
N THR A 147 -7.37 43.27 -3.24
CA THR A 147 -7.57 41.81 -3.42
C THR A 147 -8.84 41.31 -2.73
N SER A 148 -9.26 41.95 -1.64
CA SER A 148 -10.50 41.65 -0.92
C SER A 148 -11.78 41.94 -1.71
N GLU A 149 -11.70 42.72 -2.79
CA GLU A 149 -12.83 42.99 -3.69
C GLU A 149 -12.93 41.95 -4.83
N LEU A 150 -11.97 41.03 -4.93
CA LEU A 150 -11.93 40.02 -5.98
C LEU A 150 -12.50 38.69 -5.50
N VAL A 151 -13.26 38.03 -6.37
CA VAL A 151 -13.80 36.69 -6.12
C VAL A 151 -13.29 35.71 -7.16
N THR A 152 -13.09 34.46 -6.74
CA THR A 152 -12.60 33.37 -7.59
C THR A 152 -13.62 32.25 -7.70
N ALA A 153 -13.83 31.79 -8.93
CA ALA A 153 -14.60 30.57 -9.19
C ALA A 153 -14.15 29.96 -10.51
N ARG A 154 -13.97 28.64 -10.54
CA ARG A 154 -13.67 27.88 -11.77
C ARG A 154 -12.44 28.37 -12.53
N GLY A 155 -11.43 28.90 -11.82
CA GLY A 155 -10.22 29.48 -12.42
C GLY A 155 -10.43 30.84 -13.10
N VAL A 156 -11.48 31.56 -12.70
CA VAL A 156 -11.79 32.93 -13.16
C VAL A 156 -11.78 33.86 -11.95
N ILE A 157 -11.05 34.97 -12.08
CA ILE A 157 -11.02 36.08 -11.14
C ILE A 157 -12.02 37.11 -11.62
N THR A 158 -12.93 37.56 -10.76
CA THR A 158 -13.95 38.56 -11.08
C THR A 158 -13.90 39.70 -10.07
N HIS A 159 -14.00 40.94 -10.54
CA HIS A 159 -14.22 42.12 -9.71
C HIS A 159 -15.71 42.53 -9.80
N PRO A 160 -16.56 42.20 -8.80
CA PRO A 160 -18.00 42.45 -8.89
C PRO A 160 -18.35 43.93 -9.08
N GLY A 161 -17.59 44.84 -8.47
CA GLY A 161 -17.86 46.29 -8.53
C GLY A 161 -17.71 46.90 -9.93
N SER A 162 -16.90 46.30 -10.81
CA SER A 162 -16.73 46.78 -12.20
C SER A 162 -17.14 45.78 -13.28
N GLY A 163 -17.51 44.55 -12.92
CA GLY A 163 -17.79 43.46 -13.86
C GLY A 163 -16.57 42.95 -14.64
N ARG A 164 -15.34 43.36 -14.29
CA ARG A 164 -14.11 42.86 -14.95
C ARG A 164 -13.87 41.41 -14.56
N ALA A 165 -13.44 40.60 -15.52
CA ALA A 165 -13.08 39.20 -15.29
C ALA A 165 -11.87 38.77 -16.12
N GLN A 166 -11.02 37.92 -15.55
CA GLN A 166 -9.85 37.32 -16.20
C GLN A 166 -9.72 35.85 -15.80
N ARG A 167 -9.24 35.00 -16.71
CA ARG A 167 -8.89 33.61 -16.39
C ARG A 167 -7.54 33.59 -15.69
N TYR A 168 -7.30 32.57 -14.88
CA TYR A 168 -5.99 32.38 -14.23
C TYR A 168 -4.83 32.35 -15.22
N GLY A 169 -5.02 31.73 -16.38
CA GLY A 169 -4.00 31.70 -17.44
C GLY A 169 -3.60 33.09 -17.94
N ASP A 170 -4.55 34.04 -17.98
CA ASP A 170 -4.30 35.41 -18.49
C ASP A 170 -3.38 36.23 -17.56
N VAL A 171 -3.25 35.81 -16.30
CA VAL A 171 -2.46 36.49 -15.25
C VAL A 171 -1.27 35.65 -14.77
N ALA A 172 -1.17 34.38 -15.17
CA ALA A 172 -0.20 33.42 -14.63
C ALA A 172 1.27 33.87 -14.78
N ASP A 173 1.65 34.38 -15.95
CA ASP A 173 3.01 34.90 -16.21
C ASP A 173 3.37 36.15 -15.39
N ARG A 174 2.36 36.96 -15.03
CA ARG A 174 2.56 38.12 -14.16
C ARG A 174 2.68 37.66 -12.71
N ALA A 175 1.78 36.79 -12.28
CA ALA A 175 1.81 36.17 -10.95
C ALA A 175 3.16 35.50 -10.67
N ALA A 176 3.73 34.77 -11.63
CA ALA A 176 5.02 34.08 -11.50
C ALA A 176 6.21 35.00 -11.21
N ARG A 177 6.10 36.31 -11.45
CA ARG A 177 7.15 37.31 -11.20
C ARG A 177 6.92 38.09 -9.91
N MET A 178 5.81 37.85 -9.23
CA MET A 178 5.48 38.48 -7.95
C MET A 178 6.12 37.68 -6.79
N PRO A 179 6.41 38.33 -5.65
CA PRO A 179 6.87 37.62 -4.48
C PRO A 179 5.80 36.64 -3.97
N THR A 180 6.23 35.45 -3.54
CA THR A 180 5.34 34.46 -2.91
C THR A 180 4.87 34.99 -1.55
N PRO A 181 3.54 35.03 -1.28
CA PRO A 181 3.03 35.40 0.03
C PRO A 181 3.48 34.40 1.12
N ALA A 182 3.91 34.91 2.28
CA ALA A 182 4.43 34.08 3.36
C ALA A 182 3.34 33.30 4.14
N ASP A 183 2.15 33.87 4.29
CA ASP A 183 1.03 33.23 4.97
C ASP A 183 -0.25 33.41 4.14
N VAL A 184 -0.85 32.29 3.75
CA VAL A 184 -2.11 32.26 2.99
C VAL A 184 -3.09 31.39 3.75
N PRO A 185 -4.23 31.95 4.21
CA PRO A 185 -5.22 31.17 4.94
C PRO A 185 -5.83 30.10 4.03
N LEU A 186 -5.94 28.89 4.57
CA LEU A 186 -6.66 27.80 3.93
C LEU A 186 -8.17 27.97 4.14
N LYS A 187 -8.97 27.45 3.22
CA LYS A 187 -10.42 27.37 3.40
C LYS A 187 -10.78 26.58 4.67
N SER A 188 -11.80 27.06 5.38
CA SER A 188 -12.46 26.30 6.42
C SER A 188 -13.32 25.17 5.82
N PRO A 189 -13.64 24.11 6.56
CA PRO A 189 -14.49 23.01 6.07
C PRO A 189 -15.83 23.47 5.50
N GLU A 190 -16.42 24.53 6.05
CA GLU A 190 -17.70 25.11 5.63
C GLU A 190 -17.60 25.77 4.25
N GLN A 191 -16.39 26.11 3.81
CA GLN A 191 -16.10 26.69 2.49
C GLN A 191 -15.76 25.63 1.44
N PHE A 192 -15.67 24.35 1.81
CA PHE A 192 -15.34 23.29 0.88
C PHE A 192 -16.44 23.05 -0.15
N ARG A 193 -16.03 22.89 -1.41
CA ARG A 193 -16.91 22.59 -2.56
C ARG A 193 -16.61 21.23 -3.19
N LEU A 194 -15.39 20.72 -3.01
CA LEU A 194 -14.89 19.46 -3.54
C LEU A 194 -14.55 18.49 -2.40
N ILE A 195 -13.75 18.90 -1.40
CA ILE A 195 -13.36 18.01 -0.29
C ILE A 195 -14.62 17.52 0.45
N GLY A 196 -14.72 16.22 0.67
CA GLY A 196 -15.86 15.57 1.31
C GLY A 196 -17.00 15.18 0.35
N THR A 197 -16.92 15.57 -0.93
CA THR A 197 -17.90 15.15 -1.94
C THR A 197 -17.54 13.79 -2.56
N ARG A 198 -18.54 13.06 -3.06
CA ARG A 198 -18.37 11.82 -3.86
C ARG A 198 -17.95 12.16 -5.29
N ALA A 199 -16.82 12.83 -5.44
CA ALA A 199 -16.29 13.22 -6.74
C ALA A 199 -15.89 11.98 -7.55
N ARG A 200 -16.21 11.99 -8.85
CA ARG A 200 -15.73 10.95 -9.76
C ARG A 200 -14.22 11.06 -9.93
N ARG A 201 -13.58 9.91 -10.08
CA ARG A 201 -12.14 9.81 -10.26
C ARG A 201 -11.69 10.43 -11.59
N ILE A 202 -10.62 11.22 -11.54
CA ILE A 202 -10.07 11.90 -12.73
C ILE A 202 -9.43 10.94 -13.73
N ASP A 203 -9.05 9.74 -13.27
CA ASP A 203 -8.38 8.70 -14.06
C ASP A 203 -9.34 7.60 -14.56
N THR A 204 -10.60 7.59 -14.12
CA THR A 204 -11.59 6.59 -14.57
C THR A 204 -11.92 6.65 -16.07
N PRO A 205 -12.13 7.83 -16.70
CA PRO A 205 -12.49 7.89 -18.10
C PRO A 205 -11.51 7.15 -19.02
N ASP A 206 -10.20 7.30 -18.78
CA ASP A 206 -9.17 6.63 -19.59
C ASP A 206 -9.07 5.13 -19.28
N LYS A 207 -9.35 4.71 -18.04
CA LYS A 207 -9.34 3.29 -17.65
C LYS A 207 -10.45 2.49 -18.33
N VAL A 208 -11.68 3.01 -18.36
CA VAL A 208 -12.84 2.26 -18.86
C VAL A 208 -12.87 2.11 -20.39
N VAL A 209 -12.11 2.92 -21.11
CA VAL A 209 -11.99 2.86 -22.58
C VAL A 209 -10.64 2.31 -23.06
N GLY A 210 -9.79 1.80 -22.15
CA GLY A 210 -8.49 1.21 -22.50
C GLY A 210 -7.43 2.22 -22.97
N LYS A 211 -7.54 3.49 -22.58
CA LYS A 211 -6.53 4.54 -22.88
C LYS A 211 -5.47 4.69 -21.78
N ALA A 212 -5.76 4.24 -20.57
CA ALA A 212 -4.81 4.27 -19.46
C ALA A 212 -3.57 3.42 -19.79
N VAL A 213 -2.38 3.96 -19.53
CA VAL A 213 -1.10 3.29 -19.83
C VAL A 213 -0.44 2.81 -18.54
N TYR A 214 -0.36 1.50 -18.38
CA TYR A 214 0.40 0.81 -17.34
C TYR A 214 1.83 0.51 -17.82
N GLY A 215 2.73 0.13 -16.90
CA GLY A 215 4.11 -0.23 -17.27
C GLY A 215 4.15 -1.33 -18.34
N ILE A 216 3.26 -2.32 -18.22
CA ILE A 216 3.18 -3.44 -19.16
C ILE A 216 2.66 -3.07 -20.56
N ASP A 217 2.07 -1.89 -20.77
CA ASP A 217 1.52 -1.48 -22.06
C ASP A 217 2.58 -0.88 -23.00
N VAL A 218 3.73 -0.48 -22.47
CA VAL A 218 4.73 0.29 -23.21
C VAL A 218 5.22 -0.44 -24.46
N ARG A 219 5.26 0.25 -25.60
CA ARG A 219 5.80 -0.26 -26.86
C ARG A 219 6.81 0.74 -27.39
N LEU A 220 8.02 0.26 -27.67
CA LEU A 220 9.09 1.07 -28.25
C LEU A 220 9.47 0.51 -29.63
N PRO A 221 9.89 1.36 -30.58
CA PRO A 221 10.43 0.90 -31.85
C PRO A 221 11.60 -0.06 -31.64
N GLY A 222 11.60 -1.20 -32.36
CA GLY A 222 12.66 -2.21 -32.27
C GLY A 222 12.72 -2.98 -30.94
N MET A 223 11.70 -2.87 -30.07
CA MET A 223 11.69 -3.53 -28.77
C MET A 223 11.54 -5.05 -28.89
N THR A 224 12.33 -5.78 -28.11
CA THR A 224 12.22 -7.23 -27.90
C THR A 224 11.52 -7.56 -26.58
N PHE A 225 11.20 -8.83 -26.37
CA PHE A 225 10.47 -9.32 -25.20
C PHE A 225 11.25 -10.43 -24.53
N ALA A 226 11.39 -10.37 -23.22
CA ALA A 226 12.06 -11.38 -22.42
C ALA A 226 11.07 -12.06 -21.47
N ALA A 227 10.95 -13.38 -21.59
CA ALA A 227 10.39 -14.25 -20.57
C ALA A 227 11.54 -14.83 -19.75
N LEU A 228 11.33 -15.08 -18.45
CA LEU A 228 12.38 -15.57 -17.57
C LEU A 228 11.90 -16.66 -16.63
N THR A 229 12.84 -17.48 -16.17
CA THR A 229 12.69 -18.37 -15.03
C THR A 229 13.86 -18.16 -14.08
N ALA A 230 13.57 -18.12 -12.78
CA ALA A 230 14.59 -18.15 -11.74
C ALA A 230 14.77 -19.58 -11.21
N SER A 231 15.80 -19.77 -10.38
CA SER A 231 16.00 -21.05 -9.70
C SER A 231 14.74 -21.46 -8.93
N PRO A 232 14.24 -22.69 -9.09
CA PRO A 232 13.07 -23.13 -8.36
C PRO A 232 13.29 -23.26 -6.85
N VAL A 233 14.54 -23.41 -6.41
CA VAL A 233 14.94 -23.37 -5.00
C VAL A 233 15.47 -21.97 -4.71
N LEU A 234 14.94 -21.33 -3.67
CA LEU A 234 15.32 -19.96 -3.32
C LEU A 234 16.84 -19.83 -3.08
N GLY A 235 17.50 -18.93 -3.78
CA GLY A 235 18.97 -18.75 -3.64
C GLY A 235 19.80 -19.86 -4.29
N GLY A 236 19.18 -20.76 -5.06
CA GLY A 236 19.89 -21.68 -5.95
C GLY A 236 20.50 -20.95 -7.15
N LYS A 237 21.36 -21.66 -7.88
CA LYS A 237 22.12 -21.14 -9.02
C LYS A 237 21.96 -21.99 -10.26
N VAL A 238 22.11 -21.39 -11.44
CA VAL A 238 22.25 -22.10 -12.71
C VAL A 238 23.55 -22.89 -12.67
N GLU A 239 23.45 -24.19 -12.94
CA GLU A 239 24.61 -25.07 -13.13
C GLU A 239 24.90 -25.26 -14.62
N HIS A 240 23.85 -25.52 -15.40
CA HIS A 240 23.95 -25.72 -16.85
C HIS A 240 22.64 -25.34 -17.55
N VAL A 241 22.75 -24.90 -18.80
CA VAL A 241 21.61 -24.64 -19.70
C VAL A 241 21.94 -25.21 -21.08
N ASP A 242 21.06 -26.05 -21.62
CA ASP A 242 21.03 -26.34 -23.06
C ASP A 242 20.14 -25.32 -23.77
N GLU A 243 20.79 -24.38 -24.45
CA GLU A 243 20.15 -23.28 -25.17
C GLU A 243 19.69 -23.67 -26.57
N ALA A 244 20.21 -24.78 -27.13
CA ALA A 244 20.06 -25.12 -28.54
C ALA A 244 18.58 -25.28 -28.98
N PRO A 245 17.70 -25.94 -28.20
CA PRO A 245 16.29 -26.06 -28.57
C PRO A 245 15.58 -24.71 -28.68
N ALA A 246 15.87 -23.77 -27.77
CA ALA A 246 15.29 -22.44 -27.79
C ALA A 246 15.81 -21.61 -28.96
N LEU A 247 17.13 -21.61 -29.20
CA LEU A 247 17.75 -20.84 -30.28
C LEU A 247 17.34 -21.31 -31.69
N ALA A 248 16.90 -22.56 -31.83
CA ALA A 248 16.36 -23.08 -33.09
C ALA A 248 14.96 -22.56 -33.43
N MET A 249 14.23 -21.97 -32.47
CA MET A 249 12.87 -21.50 -32.68
C MET A 249 12.82 -20.16 -33.43
N PRO A 250 12.00 -20.03 -34.50
CA PRO A 250 11.86 -18.76 -35.22
C PRO A 250 11.43 -17.60 -34.31
N GLY A 251 12.13 -16.47 -34.44
CA GLY A 251 11.85 -15.25 -33.68
C GLY A 251 12.54 -15.18 -32.30
N VAL A 252 13.25 -16.22 -31.88
CA VAL A 252 14.16 -16.15 -30.73
C VAL A 252 15.43 -15.40 -31.13
N ARG A 253 15.88 -14.49 -30.27
CA ARG A 253 17.03 -13.62 -30.51
C ARG A 253 18.24 -14.01 -29.68
N GLN A 254 18.01 -14.38 -28.43
CA GLN A 254 19.08 -14.61 -27.46
C GLN A 254 18.54 -15.38 -26.26
N VAL A 255 19.38 -16.23 -25.66
CA VAL A 255 19.21 -16.69 -24.28
C VAL A 255 20.21 -15.94 -23.41
N VAL A 256 19.73 -15.39 -22.29
CA VAL A 256 20.53 -14.70 -21.29
C VAL A 256 20.61 -15.59 -20.06
N VAL A 257 21.80 -16.10 -19.78
CA VAL A 257 22.08 -16.91 -18.59
C VAL A 257 22.79 -16.04 -17.55
N LEU A 258 22.17 -15.89 -16.39
CA LEU A 258 22.72 -15.28 -15.18
C LEU A 258 22.86 -16.35 -14.09
N ASP A 259 23.60 -16.06 -13.03
CA ASP A 259 23.86 -17.04 -11.95
C ASP A 259 22.58 -17.64 -11.33
N ASP A 260 21.47 -16.90 -11.28
CA ASP A 260 20.22 -17.25 -10.60
C ASP A 260 18.99 -17.28 -11.52
N ILE A 261 19.14 -16.84 -12.78
CA ILE A 261 18.04 -16.60 -13.72
C ILE A 261 18.47 -17.00 -15.14
N VAL A 262 17.54 -17.60 -15.88
CA VAL A 262 17.62 -17.77 -17.33
C VAL A 262 16.48 -17.02 -17.99
N ALA A 263 16.79 -16.20 -19.00
CA ALA A 263 15.80 -15.45 -19.76
C ALA A 263 15.93 -15.71 -21.26
N VAL A 264 14.80 -15.78 -21.96
CA VAL A 264 14.77 -15.90 -23.43
C VAL A 264 14.22 -14.62 -24.01
N VAL A 265 14.98 -14.00 -24.91
CA VAL A 265 14.63 -12.78 -25.62
C VAL A 265 14.13 -13.13 -27.01
N ALA A 266 12.95 -12.63 -27.38
CA ALA A 266 12.31 -12.90 -28.66
C ALA A 266 11.52 -11.71 -29.20
N ASP A 267 10.98 -11.85 -30.41
CA ASP A 267 10.20 -10.83 -31.11
C ASP A 267 8.84 -10.52 -30.45
N ASN A 268 8.33 -11.44 -29.63
CA ASN A 268 7.11 -11.25 -28.84
C ASN A 268 7.12 -12.15 -27.61
N THR A 269 6.22 -11.84 -26.67
CA THR A 269 6.11 -12.57 -25.39
C THR A 269 5.79 -14.06 -25.58
N TRP A 270 4.92 -14.42 -26.53
CA TRP A 270 4.55 -15.81 -26.76
C TRP A 270 5.75 -16.66 -27.19
N ILE A 271 6.54 -16.18 -28.15
CA ILE A 271 7.75 -16.89 -28.61
C ILE A 271 8.76 -17.00 -27.46
N ALA A 272 8.98 -15.91 -26.70
CA ALA A 272 9.87 -15.92 -25.55
C ALA A 272 9.46 -17.00 -24.51
N GLU A 273 8.18 -17.09 -24.18
CA GLU A 273 7.67 -18.07 -23.23
C GLU A 273 7.74 -19.51 -23.74
N GLN A 274 7.42 -19.75 -25.02
CA GLN A 274 7.52 -21.09 -25.60
C GLN A 274 8.97 -21.56 -25.67
N ALA A 275 9.89 -20.68 -26.06
CA ALA A 275 11.30 -21.00 -26.12
C ALA A 275 11.94 -21.15 -24.73
N LEU A 276 11.50 -20.37 -23.72
CA LEU A 276 11.90 -20.59 -22.33
C LEU A 276 11.52 -21.99 -21.84
N ARG A 277 10.34 -22.49 -22.21
CA ARG A 277 9.89 -23.86 -21.88
C ARG A 277 10.66 -24.95 -22.62
N ALA A 278 11.35 -24.63 -23.71
CA ALA A 278 12.13 -25.59 -24.49
C ALA A 278 13.56 -25.78 -23.96
N LEU A 279 14.03 -24.91 -23.05
CA LEU A 279 15.34 -25.04 -22.43
C LEU A 279 15.39 -26.26 -21.48
N ASP A 280 16.51 -26.96 -21.49
CA ASP A 280 16.90 -27.86 -20.40
C ASP A 280 17.82 -27.11 -19.44
N ILE A 281 17.42 -26.98 -18.17
CA ILE A 281 18.13 -26.17 -17.17
C ILE A 281 18.42 -27.02 -15.94
N ALA A 282 19.70 -27.21 -15.65
CA ALA A 282 20.17 -27.78 -14.40
C ALA A 282 20.43 -26.67 -13.37
N TRP A 283 19.90 -26.87 -12.16
CA TRP A 283 20.03 -25.95 -11.04
C TRP A 283 20.77 -26.59 -9.87
N SER A 284 21.71 -25.85 -9.29
CA SER A 284 22.25 -26.13 -7.97
C SER A 284 21.35 -25.51 -6.91
N PRO A 285 20.82 -26.26 -5.92
CA PRO A 285 19.74 -25.81 -5.05
C PRO A 285 20.17 -24.80 -3.96
N GLY A 286 21.47 -24.53 -3.79
CA GLY A 286 21.96 -23.49 -2.87
C GLY A 286 21.65 -23.77 -1.38
N ALA A 287 21.76 -22.72 -0.55
CA ALA A 287 21.70 -22.84 0.91
C ALA A 287 20.31 -23.17 1.47
N ASN A 288 19.25 -22.90 0.70
CA ASN A 288 17.87 -23.08 1.16
C ASN A 288 17.24 -24.41 0.71
N ALA A 289 18.04 -25.35 0.17
CA ALA A 289 17.56 -26.64 -0.33
C ALA A 289 16.78 -27.48 0.69
N ALA A 290 17.01 -27.24 1.99
CA ALA A 290 16.36 -27.95 3.09
C ALA A 290 15.20 -27.16 3.74
N LEU A 291 14.83 -25.97 3.22
CA LEU A 291 13.71 -25.23 3.79
C LEU A 291 12.40 -25.99 3.57
N ASP A 292 11.71 -26.25 4.66
CA ASP A 292 10.41 -26.90 4.68
C ASP A 292 9.44 -26.12 5.58
N GLN A 293 8.17 -26.12 5.22
CA GLN A 293 7.15 -25.35 5.93
C GLN A 293 7.05 -25.73 7.41
N ALA A 294 7.15 -27.02 7.76
CA ALA A 294 7.04 -27.46 9.15
C ALA A 294 8.21 -26.93 10.01
N GLN A 295 9.42 -26.96 9.46
CA GLN A 295 10.61 -26.46 10.14
C GLN A 295 10.57 -24.94 10.30
N LEU A 296 10.14 -24.20 9.28
CA LEU A 296 10.00 -22.73 9.34
C LEU A 296 9.05 -22.28 10.46
N TRP A 297 7.96 -23.02 10.69
CA TRP A 297 7.07 -22.78 11.83
C TRP A 297 7.76 -23.07 13.17
N ALA A 298 8.38 -24.24 13.30
CA ALA A 298 9.05 -24.66 14.54
C ALA A 298 10.21 -23.72 14.93
N ASP A 299 10.98 -23.23 13.95
CA ASP A 299 12.07 -22.27 14.16
C ASP A 299 11.55 -20.93 14.67
N THR A 300 10.46 -20.43 14.08
CA THR A 300 9.83 -19.17 14.50
C THR A 300 9.25 -19.30 15.91
N GLU A 301 8.61 -20.43 16.23
CA GLU A 301 8.10 -20.72 17.57
C GLU A 301 9.23 -20.82 18.61
N THR A 302 10.34 -21.45 18.24
CA THR A 302 11.53 -21.56 19.10
C THR A 302 12.12 -20.17 19.33
N ALA A 303 12.29 -19.37 18.27
CA ALA A 303 12.77 -17.99 18.36
C ALA A 303 11.91 -17.15 19.31
N ALA A 304 10.59 -17.35 19.30
CA ALA A 304 9.67 -16.63 20.19
C ALA A 304 9.92 -16.86 21.70
N THR A 305 10.67 -17.90 22.10
CA THR A 305 11.12 -18.12 23.49
C THR A 305 12.45 -17.45 23.84
N GLY A 306 13.22 -17.03 22.84
CA GLY A 306 14.51 -16.37 23.00
C GLY A 306 14.38 -14.94 23.54
N PRO A 307 15.48 -14.20 23.71
CA PRO A 307 15.43 -12.80 24.17
C PRO A 307 14.71 -11.89 23.17
N GLY A 308 14.03 -10.85 23.67
CA GLY A 308 13.32 -9.86 22.86
C GLY A 308 13.62 -8.44 23.34
N VAL A 309 13.40 -7.46 22.48
CA VAL A 309 13.50 -6.04 22.83
C VAL A 309 12.17 -5.55 23.40
N THR A 310 12.22 -4.75 24.46
CA THR A 310 11.02 -4.12 25.02
C THR A 310 10.58 -2.97 24.12
N VAL A 311 9.34 -3.05 23.63
CA VAL A 311 8.71 -2.02 22.78
C VAL A 311 7.89 -1.05 23.62
N ARG A 312 7.10 -1.59 24.56
CA ARG A 312 6.27 -0.81 25.48
C ARG A 312 6.24 -1.50 26.84
N LYS A 313 6.35 -0.71 27.92
CA LYS A 313 6.23 -1.20 29.30
C LYS A 313 5.46 -0.19 30.15
N GLU A 314 4.35 -0.63 30.73
CA GLU A 314 3.49 0.15 31.61
C GLU A 314 3.16 -0.65 32.86
N GLY A 315 3.42 -0.08 34.04
CA GLY A 315 3.25 -0.80 35.30
C GLY A 315 4.14 -2.04 35.42
N ASP A 316 3.66 -3.05 36.14
CA ASP A 316 4.35 -4.31 36.40
C ASP A 316 3.56 -5.51 35.83
N ALA A 317 3.43 -5.54 34.50
CA ALA A 317 2.77 -6.65 33.80
C ALA A 317 3.44 -7.99 34.11
N THR A 318 4.78 -8.02 34.13
CA THR A 318 5.56 -9.24 34.42
C THR A 318 5.24 -9.80 35.80
N GLY A 319 5.26 -8.97 36.85
CA GLY A 319 4.92 -9.41 38.20
C GLY A 319 3.46 -9.85 38.32
N LYS A 320 2.53 -9.13 37.69
CA LYS A 320 1.10 -9.51 37.70
C LYS A 320 0.81 -10.80 36.94
N LEU A 321 1.59 -11.13 35.91
CA LEU A 321 1.43 -12.37 35.13
C LEU A 321 2.16 -13.57 35.74
N ALA A 322 2.94 -13.40 36.81
CA ALA A 322 3.72 -14.50 37.41
C ALA A 322 2.87 -15.49 38.23
N ALA A 323 1.63 -15.13 38.60
CA ALA A 323 0.76 -15.97 39.42
C ALA A 323 -0.74 -15.69 39.13
N GLY A 324 -1.59 -16.68 39.44
CA GLY A 324 -3.04 -16.59 39.28
C GLY A 324 -3.57 -17.25 37.99
N ALA A 325 -4.87 -17.13 37.76
CA ALA A 325 -5.49 -17.65 36.54
C ALA A 325 -5.19 -16.73 35.34
N LEU A 326 -4.57 -17.30 34.31
CA LEU A 326 -4.18 -16.61 33.09
C LEU A 326 -4.99 -17.12 31.91
N VAL A 327 -5.22 -16.24 30.93
CA VAL A 327 -5.58 -16.64 29.57
C VAL A 327 -4.33 -16.48 28.73
N GLU A 328 -4.02 -17.48 27.90
CA GLU A 328 -2.87 -17.46 27.01
C GLU A 328 -3.25 -18.04 25.65
N ALA A 329 -2.67 -17.51 24.59
CA ALA A 329 -2.79 -18.04 23.23
C ALA A 329 -1.58 -17.64 22.37
N ALA A 330 -1.32 -18.43 21.34
CA ALA A 330 -0.38 -18.09 20.28
C ALA A 330 -1.12 -18.00 18.94
N TYR A 331 -0.73 -17.04 18.11
CA TYR A 331 -1.29 -16.83 16.77
C TYR A 331 -0.21 -16.82 15.70
N GLU A 332 -0.45 -17.57 14.63
CA GLU A 332 0.51 -17.84 13.56
C GLU A 332 -0.06 -17.37 12.21
N LEU A 333 0.71 -16.52 11.51
CA LEU A 333 0.33 -15.99 10.20
C LEU A 333 1.28 -16.46 9.11
N PRO A 334 0.78 -17.02 7.98
CA PRO A 334 1.59 -17.71 6.98
C PRO A 334 2.32 -16.73 6.05
N PHE A 335 3.16 -17.26 5.16
CA PHE A 335 3.66 -16.45 4.05
C PHE A 335 2.53 -16.12 3.07
N LEU A 336 2.51 -14.91 2.50
CA LEU A 336 1.57 -14.54 1.44
C LEU A 336 2.26 -13.90 0.24
N ALA A 337 1.78 -14.25 -0.96
CA ALA A 337 2.11 -13.54 -2.19
C ALA A 337 1.15 -12.34 -2.41
N HIS A 338 1.61 -11.34 -3.14
CA HIS A 338 0.84 -10.14 -3.49
C HIS A 338 -0.22 -10.42 -4.54
N THR A 339 0.16 -11.18 -5.57
CA THR A 339 -0.71 -11.65 -6.66
C THR A 339 -1.48 -10.57 -7.42
N SER A 340 -0.89 -9.37 -7.60
CA SER A 340 -1.42 -8.30 -8.46
C SER A 340 -1.84 -8.82 -9.84
N LEU A 341 -2.90 -8.27 -10.43
CA LEU A 341 -3.35 -8.74 -11.76
C LEU A 341 -2.31 -8.46 -12.85
N GLU A 342 -1.69 -7.28 -12.83
CA GLU A 342 -0.48 -6.99 -13.61
C GLU A 342 0.74 -7.64 -12.94
N THR A 343 1.29 -8.70 -13.55
CA THR A 343 2.53 -9.35 -13.08
C THR A 343 3.72 -8.40 -13.16
N GLN A 344 4.78 -8.70 -12.41
CA GLN A 344 6.01 -7.91 -12.45
C GLN A 344 6.53 -7.80 -13.88
N ASN A 345 6.85 -6.57 -14.27
CA ASN A 345 7.32 -6.24 -15.61
C ASN A 345 8.16 -4.98 -15.57
N CYS A 346 9.11 -4.87 -16.50
CA CYS A 346 9.92 -3.68 -16.66
C CYS A 346 10.43 -3.60 -18.11
N THR A 347 10.26 -2.44 -18.75
CA THR A 347 10.87 -2.17 -20.06
C THR A 347 12.10 -1.32 -19.87
N LEU A 348 13.23 -1.72 -20.45
CA LEU A 348 14.49 -0.99 -20.34
C LEU A 348 15.14 -0.80 -21.70
N HIS A 349 15.91 0.27 -21.82
CA HIS A 349 16.82 0.50 -22.92
C HIS A 349 18.15 0.99 -22.37
N VAL A 350 19.20 0.17 -22.45
CA VAL A 350 20.56 0.53 -22.05
C VAL A 350 21.32 0.92 -23.32
N HIS A 351 21.79 2.16 -23.39
CA HIS A 351 22.49 2.69 -24.56
C HIS A 351 23.39 3.86 -24.18
N ASP A 352 24.51 4.06 -24.89
CA ASP A 352 25.37 5.24 -24.77
C ASP A 352 25.78 5.62 -23.33
N GLY A 353 26.01 4.63 -22.47
CA GLY A 353 26.32 4.84 -21.05
C GLY A 353 25.17 5.39 -20.22
N ALA A 354 23.93 5.23 -20.68
CA ALA A 354 22.68 5.63 -20.05
C ALA A 354 21.65 4.49 -20.05
N CYS A 355 20.59 4.67 -19.26
CA CYS A 355 19.46 3.75 -19.21
C CYS A 355 18.13 4.50 -19.15
N GLU A 356 17.18 4.09 -19.97
CA GLU A 356 15.77 4.49 -19.85
C GLU A 356 14.95 3.30 -19.34
N ILE A 357 14.06 3.57 -18.38
CA ILE A 357 13.21 2.59 -17.73
C ILE A 357 11.75 3.01 -17.86
N TRP A 358 10.87 2.12 -18.30
CA TRP A 358 9.42 2.29 -18.23
C TRP A 358 8.80 1.21 -17.37
N VAL A 359 8.17 1.64 -16.27
CA VAL A 359 7.68 0.73 -15.22
C VAL A 359 6.54 1.37 -14.46
N GLY A 360 5.65 0.55 -13.88
CA GLY A 360 4.78 0.96 -12.78
C GLY A 360 5.44 0.58 -11.45
N THR A 361 5.92 1.56 -10.68
CA THR A 361 6.57 1.33 -9.38
C THR A 361 6.09 2.31 -8.31
N GLN A 362 6.03 1.85 -7.06
CA GLN A 362 5.75 2.72 -5.91
C GLN A 362 6.99 3.48 -5.44
N VAL A 363 8.19 3.13 -5.92
CA VAL A 363 9.50 3.62 -5.44
C VAL A 363 10.42 4.08 -6.58
N PRO A 364 10.03 5.10 -7.36
CA PRO A 364 10.81 5.53 -8.54
C PRO A 364 12.28 5.87 -8.23
N GLY A 365 12.58 6.44 -7.06
CA GLY A 365 13.96 6.69 -6.62
C GLY A 365 14.78 5.42 -6.39
N TYR A 366 14.21 4.40 -5.75
CA TYR A 366 14.90 3.11 -5.57
C TYR A 366 15.03 2.34 -6.88
N ALA A 367 14.05 2.45 -7.78
CA ALA A 367 14.15 1.90 -9.13
C ALA A 367 15.35 2.51 -9.89
N GLN A 368 15.50 3.84 -9.85
CA GLN A 368 16.62 4.55 -10.47
C GLN A 368 17.96 4.11 -9.86
N ALA A 369 18.07 4.13 -8.53
CA ALA A 369 19.29 3.76 -7.82
C ALA A 369 19.70 2.30 -8.07
N GLY A 370 18.74 1.37 -8.04
CA GLY A 370 19.00 -0.05 -8.27
C GLY A 370 19.50 -0.33 -9.69
N ALA A 371 18.91 0.30 -10.71
CA ALA A 371 19.38 0.15 -12.08
C ALA A 371 20.77 0.79 -12.29
N ALA A 372 20.99 1.98 -11.72
CA ALA A 372 22.29 2.65 -11.76
C ALA A 372 23.41 1.79 -11.15
N GLN A 373 23.12 1.16 -10.00
CA GLN A 373 24.04 0.25 -9.32
C GLN A 373 24.39 -0.98 -10.18
N VAL A 374 23.40 -1.64 -10.80
CA VAL A 374 23.63 -2.79 -11.69
C VAL A 374 24.53 -2.41 -12.87
N LEU A 375 24.31 -1.23 -13.45
CA LEU A 375 25.01 -0.78 -14.64
C LEU A 375 26.36 -0.13 -14.35
N GLY A 376 26.66 0.20 -13.09
CA GLY A 376 27.87 0.93 -12.71
C GLY A 376 27.90 2.36 -13.26
N ILE A 377 26.74 3.00 -13.40
CA ILE A 377 26.60 4.37 -13.90
C ILE A 377 26.02 5.29 -12.83
N PRO A 378 26.21 6.63 -12.94
CA PRO A 378 25.57 7.58 -12.03
C PRO A 378 24.02 7.56 -12.16
N PRO A 379 23.26 7.75 -11.06
CA PRO A 379 21.79 7.75 -11.10
C PRO A 379 21.16 8.73 -12.10
N GLU A 380 21.78 9.89 -12.34
CA GLU A 380 21.36 10.89 -13.32
C GLU A 380 21.44 10.41 -14.78
N LYS A 381 22.17 9.32 -15.04
CA LYS A 381 22.18 8.62 -16.34
C LYS A 381 21.05 7.62 -16.48
N VAL A 382 20.20 7.45 -15.46
CA VAL A 382 19.01 6.59 -15.47
C VAL A 382 17.76 7.45 -15.47
N THR A 383 16.98 7.39 -16.56
CA THR A 383 15.69 8.06 -16.68
C THR A 383 14.56 7.07 -16.37
N VAL A 384 13.72 7.36 -15.38
CA VAL A 384 12.56 6.53 -15.04
C VAL A 384 11.26 7.19 -15.52
N HIS A 385 10.61 6.54 -16.47
CA HIS A 385 9.28 6.83 -16.95
C HIS A 385 8.28 6.02 -16.11
N ASN A 386 7.84 6.57 -14.99
CA ASN A 386 6.84 5.90 -14.15
C ASN A 386 5.44 5.94 -14.81
N HIS A 387 4.69 4.87 -14.60
CA HIS A 387 3.35 4.63 -15.16
C HIS A 387 2.36 4.20 -14.05
N LEU A 388 1.08 4.07 -14.42
CA LEU A 388 0.07 3.47 -13.55
C LEU A 388 0.42 2.02 -13.22
N ILE A 389 -0.11 1.51 -12.10
CA ILE A 389 0.15 0.15 -11.60
C ILE A 389 -1.15 -0.66 -11.60
N GLY A 390 -1.13 -1.87 -12.16
CA GLY A 390 -2.25 -2.83 -12.17
C GLY A 390 -2.33 -3.69 -10.90
N GLY A 391 -2.18 -3.05 -9.74
CA GLY A 391 -2.10 -3.67 -8.41
C GLY A 391 -0.69 -3.65 -7.82
N GLY A 392 -0.54 -3.08 -6.62
CA GLY A 392 0.75 -3.00 -5.92
C GLY A 392 0.80 -3.88 -4.67
N PHE A 393 -0.17 -3.67 -3.77
CA PHE A 393 -0.39 -4.44 -2.54
C PHE A 393 0.83 -4.64 -1.63
N GLY A 394 1.90 -3.86 -1.80
CA GLY A 394 3.18 -4.03 -1.10
C GLY A 394 4.31 -4.44 -2.04
N GLY A 395 4.07 -5.35 -2.98
CA GLY A 395 5.09 -5.93 -3.86
C GLY A 395 5.75 -4.94 -4.84
N ARG A 396 5.12 -3.79 -5.13
CA ARG A 396 5.71 -2.73 -5.97
C ARG A 396 6.48 -1.67 -5.15
N LEU A 397 6.61 -1.85 -3.84
CA LEU A 397 7.59 -1.13 -2.99
C LEU A 397 9.01 -1.70 -3.13
N GLU A 398 9.16 -2.85 -3.78
CA GLU A 398 10.46 -3.47 -4.03
C GLU A 398 11.00 -3.09 -5.40
N ALA A 399 12.28 -2.71 -5.44
CA ALA A 399 13.00 -2.49 -6.69
C ALA A 399 13.59 -3.79 -7.26
N GLY A 400 13.52 -4.92 -6.54
CA GLY A 400 14.10 -6.21 -6.92
C GLY A 400 13.76 -6.66 -8.36
N PRO A 401 12.47 -6.68 -8.77
CA PRO A 401 12.11 -7.03 -10.14
C PRO A 401 12.71 -6.11 -11.21
N ILE A 402 12.93 -4.84 -10.88
CA ILE A 402 13.57 -3.84 -11.77
C ILE A 402 15.07 -4.10 -11.87
N VAL A 403 15.73 -4.41 -10.74
CA VAL A 403 17.14 -4.82 -10.69
C VAL A 403 17.35 -6.07 -11.53
N THR A 404 16.50 -7.09 -11.38
CA THR A 404 16.53 -8.30 -12.20
C THR A 404 16.38 -7.98 -13.69
N ALA A 405 15.39 -7.18 -14.06
CA ALA A 405 15.20 -6.79 -15.45
C ALA A 405 16.38 -5.98 -16.00
N THR A 406 17.05 -5.18 -15.17
CA THR A 406 18.26 -4.43 -15.55
C THR A 406 19.45 -5.35 -15.82
N ARG A 407 19.64 -6.39 -14.99
CA ARG A 407 20.69 -7.40 -15.21
C ARG A 407 20.52 -8.12 -16.56
N ILE A 408 19.28 -8.41 -16.95
CA ILE A 408 18.95 -8.99 -18.26
C ILE A 408 19.19 -7.96 -19.37
N ALA A 409 18.63 -6.74 -19.24
CA ALA A 409 18.71 -5.70 -20.26
C ALA A 409 20.14 -5.26 -20.57
N GLN A 410 21.06 -5.30 -19.59
CA GLN A 410 22.49 -5.04 -19.83
C GLN A 410 23.13 -6.00 -20.85
N LYS A 411 22.54 -7.18 -21.07
CA LYS A 411 23.02 -8.20 -22.02
C LYS A 411 22.31 -8.17 -23.37
N VAL A 412 21.33 -7.29 -23.56
CA VAL A 412 20.47 -7.24 -24.75
C VAL A 412 20.71 -5.97 -25.54
N ALA A 413 20.82 -6.10 -26.87
CA ALA A 413 20.91 -4.94 -27.75
C ALA A 413 19.53 -4.32 -28.00
N GLY A 414 19.41 -3.01 -27.78
CA GLY A 414 18.17 -2.27 -27.98
C GLY A 414 17.16 -2.41 -26.83
N PRO A 415 15.94 -1.86 -26.97
CA PRO A 415 14.94 -1.91 -25.91
C PRO A 415 14.43 -3.34 -25.68
N VAL A 416 14.27 -3.73 -24.41
CA VAL A 416 13.70 -5.04 -24.03
C VAL A 416 12.64 -4.89 -22.94
N LYS A 417 11.52 -5.58 -23.11
CA LYS A 417 10.49 -5.72 -22.08
C LYS A 417 10.62 -7.06 -21.38
N VAL A 418 11.00 -7.03 -20.11
CA VAL A 418 11.10 -8.22 -19.25
C VAL A 418 9.76 -8.42 -18.53
N ILE A 419 9.18 -9.62 -18.65
CA ILE A 419 7.89 -9.98 -18.06
C ILE A 419 8.04 -11.28 -17.25
N TRP A 420 7.56 -11.25 -16.01
CA TRP A 420 7.39 -12.44 -15.20
C TRP A 420 6.06 -13.11 -15.57
N SER A 421 6.08 -14.42 -15.83
CA SER A 421 4.84 -15.20 -15.90
C SER A 421 4.17 -15.19 -14.52
N ARG A 422 2.87 -15.47 -14.44
CA ARG A 422 2.16 -15.56 -13.15
C ARG A 422 2.81 -16.56 -12.20
N GLU A 423 3.24 -17.69 -12.73
CA GLU A 423 3.86 -18.78 -11.97
C GLU A 423 5.20 -18.35 -11.38
N GLN A 424 5.99 -17.61 -12.15
CA GLN A 424 7.27 -17.07 -11.67
C GLN A 424 7.04 -15.90 -10.69
N ASP A 425 6.08 -15.03 -10.99
CA ASP A 425 5.67 -13.89 -10.15
C ASP A 425 5.28 -14.35 -8.74
N ILE A 426 4.54 -15.46 -8.61
CA ILE A 426 4.18 -16.04 -7.30
C ILE A 426 5.35 -16.79 -6.65
N ARG A 427 6.07 -17.62 -7.40
CA ARG A 427 7.14 -18.46 -6.83
C ARG A 427 8.37 -17.65 -6.40
N GLN A 428 8.55 -16.46 -6.98
CA GLN A 428 9.71 -15.59 -6.74
C GLN A 428 9.30 -14.25 -6.12
N ASP A 429 8.09 -14.18 -5.55
CA ASP A 429 7.61 -13.01 -4.83
C ASP A 429 8.48 -12.73 -3.60
N MET A 430 8.38 -11.50 -3.07
CA MET A 430 8.87 -11.18 -1.74
C MET A 430 7.68 -11.23 -0.79
N PHE A 431 7.58 -12.30 -0.01
CA PHE A 431 6.34 -12.65 0.68
C PHE A 431 6.06 -11.74 1.90
N ARG A 432 4.78 -11.60 2.28
CA ARG A 432 4.48 -11.28 3.68
C ARG A 432 5.15 -12.35 4.54
N PRO A 433 5.95 -12.03 5.56
CA PRO A 433 6.66 -13.04 6.32
C PRO A 433 5.75 -13.83 7.26
N LEU A 434 6.30 -14.91 7.84
CA LEU A 434 5.71 -15.55 9.01
C LEU A 434 5.75 -14.61 10.21
N TYR A 435 4.66 -14.62 10.96
CA TYR A 435 4.61 -14.01 12.28
C TYR A 435 4.09 -15.02 13.30
N HIS A 436 4.68 -14.97 14.49
CA HIS A 436 4.23 -15.70 15.68
C HIS A 436 3.97 -14.71 16.80
N ASN A 437 2.74 -14.62 17.27
CA ASN A 437 2.33 -13.71 18.33
C ASN A 437 1.93 -14.50 19.57
N ARG A 438 2.60 -14.29 20.71
CA ARG A 438 2.20 -14.90 21.99
C ARG A 438 1.55 -13.84 22.86
N LEU A 439 0.34 -14.12 23.33
CA LEU A 439 -0.41 -13.22 24.18
C LEU A 439 -0.75 -13.89 25.51
N LYS A 440 -0.61 -13.11 26.58
CA LYS A 440 -1.02 -13.48 27.93
C LYS A 440 -1.82 -12.35 28.55
N ALA A 441 -2.90 -12.69 29.24
CA ALA A 441 -3.68 -11.74 29.99
C ALA A 441 -4.05 -12.30 31.36
N ARG A 442 -4.05 -11.42 32.36
CA ARG A 442 -4.63 -11.70 33.67
C ARG A 442 -6.00 -11.05 33.77
N ILE A 443 -6.98 -11.83 34.21
CA ILE A 443 -8.36 -11.38 34.42
C ILE A 443 -8.67 -11.39 35.91
N GLU A 444 -9.11 -10.25 36.45
CA GLU A 444 -9.53 -10.09 37.84
C GLU A 444 -10.79 -9.23 37.93
N ASN A 445 -11.81 -9.73 38.64
CA ASN A 445 -13.10 -9.04 38.76
C ASN A 445 -13.65 -8.62 37.37
N ASP A 446 -13.63 -9.56 36.43
CA ASP A 446 -14.08 -9.39 35.04
C ASP A 446 -13.35 -8.28 34.25
N ARG A 447 -12.15 -7.90 34.68
CA ARG A 447 -11.31 -6.91 33.99
C ARG A 447 -9.93 -7.46 33.66
N ILE A 448 -9.38 -7.02 32.53
CA ILE A 448 -7.98 -7.26 32.17
C ILE A 448 -7.11 -6.35 33.05
N THR A 449 -6.25 -6.94 33.89
CA THR A 449 -5.37 -6.18 34.81
C THR A 449 -3.90 -6.23 34.44
N ALA A 450 -3.50 -7.18 33.59
CA ALA A 450 -2.19 -7.24 32.98
C ALA A 450 -2.27 -7.86 31.58
N TRP A 451 -1.42 -7.38 30.68
CA TRP A 451 -1.33 -7.78 29.29
C TRP A 451 0.11 -7.92 28.85
N HIS A 452 0.41 -9.02 28.16
CA HIS A 452 1.68 -9.24 27.50
C HIS A 452 1.46 -9.67 26.06
N HIS A 453 2.11 -8.98 25.12
CA HIS A 453 2.11 -9.32 23.71
C HIS A 453 3.55 -9.40 23.21
N ARG A 454 3.98 -10.60 22.84
CA ARG A 454 5.27 -10.86 22.22
C ARG A 454 5.08 -11.11 20.73
N VAL A 455 5.67 -10.25 19.89
CA VAL A 455 5.63 -10.34 18.43
C VAL A 455 6.95 -10.92 17.94
N THR A 456 6.91 -11.99 17.15
CA THR A 456 8.09 -12.62 16.55
C THR A 456 7.96 -12.66 15.04
N GLY A 457 8.98 -12.17 14.33
CA GLY A 457 9.04 -12.11 12.87
C GLY A 457 10.29 -11.35 12.38
N PRO A 458 10.52 -11.27 11.06
CA PRO A 458 11.67 -10.55 10.51
C PRO A 458 11.44 -9.04 10.52
N SER A 459 12.51 -8.26 10.36
CA SER A 459 12.40 -6.80 10.20
C SER A 459 12.45 -6.37 8.73
N ILE A 460 11.33 -5.89 8.20
CA ILE A 460 11.25 -5.26 6.88
C ILE A 460 11.98 -3.92 6.90
N LEU A 461 11.81 -3.11 7.96
CA LEU A 461 12.43 -1.79 8.05
C LEU A 461 13.95 -1.85 8.11
N ALA A 462 14.54 -2.83 8.80
CA ALA A 462 15.99 -3.01 8.84
C ALA A 462 16.62 -3.20 7.45
N ARG A 463 15.86 -3.78 6.50
CA ARG A 463 16.29 -3.99 5.12
C ARG A 463 15.90 -2.82 4.21
N TRP A 464 14.64 -2.39 4.28
CA TRP A 464 14.05 -1.50 3.28
C TRP A 464 14.20 0.00 3.61
N LEU A 465 14.14 0.36 4.90
CA LEU A 465 14.37 1.73 5.37
C LEU A 465 15.25 1.71 6.64
N PRO A 466 16.55 1.34 6.53
CA PRO A 466 17.41 1.15 7.71
C PRO A 466 17.44 2.32 8.70
N PRO A 467 17.39 3.61 8.28
CA PRO A 467 17.33 4.73 9.23
C PRO A 467 16.08 4.78 10.12
N ALA A 468 15.00 4.08 9.74
CA ALA A 468 13.79 3.96 10.54
C ALA A 468 13.84 2.80 11.55
N PHE A 469 14.76 1.84 11.37
CA PHE A 469 14.99 0.75 12.30
C PHE A 469 15.89 1.20 13.45
N LYS A 470 15.30 1.40 14.63
CA LYS A 470 15.98 1.95 15.82
C LYS A 470 15.83 1.01 17.01
N ASP A 471 16.87 0.89 17.81
CA ASP A 471 16.86 0.11 19.07
C ASP A 471 16.45 -1.36 18.91
N GLY A 472 16.68 -1.93 17.71
CA GLY A 472 16.27 -3.30 17.39
C GLY A 472 14.78 -3.47 17.08
N ILE A 473 14.02 -2.37 16.98
CA ILE A 473 12.56 -2.37 16.80
C ILE A 473 12.20 -2.09 15.34
N ASP A 474 11.36 -2.97 14.79
CA ASP A 474 10.62 -2.71 13.57
C ASP A 474 9.26 -2.12 13.93
N SER A 475 9.09 -0.80 13.77
CA SER A 475 7.86 -0.11 14.17
C SER A 475 6.64 -0.51 13.35
N ASP A 476 6.83 -1.04 12.14
CA ASP A 476 5.73 -1.56 11.33
C ASP A 476 5.21 -2.87 11.94
N ALA A 477 6.11 -3.82 12.20
CA ALA A 477 5.77 -5.17 12.70
C ALA A 477 4.97 -5.15 14.02
N ILE A 478 5.15 -4.12 14.84
CA ILE A 478 4.60 -4.01 16.20
C ILE A 478 3.40 -3.07 16.34
N ASP A 479 3.02 -2.32 15.30
CA ASP A 479 2.11 -1.16 15.40
C ASP A 479 0.82 -1.48 16.20
N GLY A 480 0.03 -2.46 15.74
CA GLY A 480 -1.22 -2.85 16.41
C GLY A 480 -1.05 -3.53 17.78
N ALA A 481 0.16 -3.98 18.13
CA ALA A 481 0.47 -4.53 19.46
C ALA A 481 0.90 -3.43 20.42
N ALA A 482 1.63 -2.43 19.92
CA ALA A 482 2.17 -1.35 20.69
C ALA A 482 1.12 -0.29 21.03
N GLU A 483 0.16 -0.03 20.15
CA GLU A 483 -0.89 0.99 20.36
C GLU A 483 -2.33 0.46 20.17
N PRO A 484 -2.74 -0.60 20.91
CA PRO A 484 -4.11 -1.09 20.83
C PRO A 484 -5.09 -0.02 21.35
N PRO A 485 -6.32 0.06 20.82
CA PRO A 485 -7.28 1.11 21.23
C PRO A 485 -7.83 0.95 22.66
N TYR A 486 -7.38 -0.07 23.40
CA TYR A 486 -7.98 -0.56 24.65
C TYR A 486 -7.16 -0.24 25.89
N ALA A 487 -7.83 -0.04 27.03
CA ALA A 487 -7.21 0.01 28.34
C ALA A 487 -7.00 -1.41 28.91
N LEU A 488 -5.80 -1.97 28.74
CA LEU A 488 -5.47 -3.37 29.06
C LEU A 488 -4.75 -3.58 30.41
N GLY A 489 -4.79 -2.57 31.30
CA GLY A 489 -4.09 -2.62 32.59
C GLY A 489 -2.58 -2.41 32.43
N ASP A 490 -1.78 -3.13 33.22
CA ASP A 490 -0.32 -3.09 33.10
C ASP A 490 0.10 -3.84 31.83
N MET A 491 0.97 -3.25 31.02
CA MET A 491 1.26 -3.73 29.68
C MET A 491 2.75 -4.00 29.46
N LEU A 492 3.06 -5.11 28.81
CA LEU A 492 4.37 -5.38 28.24
C LEU A 492 4.21 -5.77 26.76
N VAL A 493 4.94 -5.10 25.88
CA VAL A 493 5.07 -5.46 24.47
C VAL A 493 6.52 -5.71 24.17
N GLU A 494 6.80 -6.85 23.54
CA GLU A 494 8.15 -7.24 23.16
C GLU A 494 8.20 -7.64 21.69
N TYR A 495 9.34 -7.36 21.07
CA TYR A 495 9.64 -7.77 19.70
C TYR A 495 10.83 -8.73 19.69
N VAL A 496 10.69 -9.84 18.98
CA VAL A 496 11.76 -10.80 18.70
C VAL A 496 11.99 -10.83 17.20
N ARG A 497 13.13 -10.29 16.79
CA ARG A 497 13.55 -10.33 15.39
C ARG A 497 14.00 -11.74 15.03
N HIS A 498 13.39 -12.32 14.00
CA HIS A 498 13.73 -13.63 13.46
C HIS A 498 13.61 -13.63 11.94
N GLU A 499 14.76 -13.61 11.25
CA GLU A 499 14.84 -13.86 9.82
C GLU A 499 15.04 -15.35 9.53
N ASN A 500 14.49 -15.79 8.40
CA ASN A 500 14.76 -17.08 7.80
C ASN A 500 15.25 -16.88 6.34
N GLY A 501 15.54 -17.98 5.64
CA GLY A 501 16.06 -17.94 4.27
C GLY A 501 15.06 -17.51 3.18
N VAL A 502 13.82 -17.15 3.55
CA VAL A 502 12.75 -16.78 2.61
C VAL A 502 12.72 -15.26 2.38
N PRO A 503 12.68 -14.77 1.11
CA PRO A 503 12.50 -13.35 0.82
C PRO A 503 11.20 -12.79 1.40
N PHE A 504 11.26 -11.60 2.00
CA PHE A 504 10.11 -10.99 2.65
C PHE A 504 9.97 -9.49 2.35
N SER A 505 8.73 -8.99 2.27
CA SER A 505 8.40 -7.58 2.05
C SER A 505 7.09 -7.18 2.74
N PHE A 506 6.75 -5.89 2.65
CA PHE A 506 5.44 -5.36 2.98
C PHE A 506 4.38 -6.06 2.15
N TRP A 507 3.23 -6.32 2.74
CA TRP A 507 2.03 -6.82 2.07
C TRP A 507 0.82 -6.06 2.61
N ARG A 508 -0.21 -5.81 1.80
CA ARG A 508 -1.32 -4.89 2.13
C ARG A 508 -1.95 -5.18 3.50
N GLY A 509 -1.70 -4.31 4.46
CA GLY A 509 -2.07 -4.51 5.87
C GLY A 509 -0.87 -4.36 6.79
N VAL A 510 0.33 -4.56 6.25
CA VAL A 510 1.66 -4.47 6.86
C VAL A 510 1.68 -5.10 8.26
N GLY A 511 2.49 -4.64 9.21
CA GLY A 511 2.54 -5.26 10.53
C GLY A 511 1.21 -5.33 11.32
N PRO A 512 0.28 -4.36 11.22
CA PRO A 512 -1.07 -4.46 11.78
C PRO A 512 -1.84 -5.71 11.35
N ASN A 513 -1.55 -6.27 10.16
CA ASN A 513 -2.15 -7.53 9.70
C ASN A 513 -1.95 -8.67 10.71
N SER A 514 -0.76 -8.71 11.33
CA SER A 514 -0.37 -9.72 12.31
C SER A 514 -0.89 -9.40 13.71
N THR A 515 -0.65 -8.16 14.15
CA THR A 515 -0.90 -7.77 15.53
C THR A 515 -2.38 -7.54 15.83
N VAL A 516 -3.13 -6.89 14.92
CA VAL A 516 -4.60 -6.70 15.10
C VAL A 516 -5.33 -8.03 15.07
N PHE A 517 -4.97 -8.94 14.15
CA PHE A 517 -5.55 -10.28 14.12
C PHE A 517 -5.38 -10.99 15.47
N SER A 518 -4.19 -10.92 16.04
CA SER A 518 -3.84 -11.59 17.30
C SER A 518 -4.54 -10.97 18.51
N VAL A 519 -4.54 -9.63 18.62
CA VAL A 519 -5.23 -8.90 19.70
C VAL A 519 -6.73 -9.18 19.68
N GLU A 520 -7.37 -9.03 18.52
CA GLU A 520 -8.83 -9.13 18.40
C GLU A 520 -9.33 -10.57 18.53
N SER A 521 -8.57 -11.56 18.06
CA SER A 521 -8.89 -12.97 18.29
C SER A 521 -8.74 -13.32 19.77
N PHE A 522 -7.72 -12.79 20.44
CA PHE A 522 -7.48 -13.07 21.86
C PHE A 522 -8.52 -12.43 22.78
N LEU A 523 -8.99 -11.23 22.46
CA LEU A 523 -10.13 -10.63 23.16
C LEU A 523 -11.40 -11.47 23.04
N ASP A 524 -11.63 -12.12 21.89
CA ASP A 524 -12.78 -13.03 21.71
C ASP A 524 -12.63 -14.33 22.53
N LEU A 525 -11.41 -14.86 22.63
CA LEU A 525 -11.10 -15.97 23.55
C LEU A 525 -11.37 -15.59 25.01
N ILE A 526 -10.93 -14.40 25.42
CA ILE A 526 -11.18 -13.89 26.78
C ILE A 526 -12.69 -13.77 27.01
N ALA A 527 -13.44 -13.17 26.07
CA ALA A 527 -14.89 -13.06 26.16
C ALA A 527 -15.57 -14.43 26.31
N ARG A 528 -15.16 -15.41 25.51
CA ARG A 528 -15.69 -16.77 25.58
C ARG A 528 -15.40 -17.45 26.92
N LYS A 529 -14.18 -17.31 27.45
CA LYS A 529 -13.78 -17.91 28.73
C LYS A 529 -14.44 -17.24 29.94
N SER A 530 -14.72 -15.94 29.87
CA SER A 530 -15.41 -15.21 30.95
C SER A 530 -16.94 -15.22 30.81
N GLY A 531 -17.48 -15.75 29.71
CA GLY A 531 -18.91 -15.71 29.42
C GLY A 531 -19.44 -14.31 29.08
N ALA A 532 -18.55 -13.36 28.78
CA ALA A 532 -18.91 -12.00 28.40
C ALA A 532 -19.34 -11.91 26.92
N ASP A 533 -20.23 -10.97 26.62
CA ASP A 533 -20.49 -10.58 25.23
C ASP A 533 -19.26 -9.88 24.63
N PRO A 534 -18.77 -10.29 23.44
CA PRO A 534 -17.55 -9.72 22.84
C PRO A 534 -17.59 -8.22 22.56
N VAL A 535 -18.76 -7.65 22.25
CA VAL A 535 -18.92 -6.20 22.04
C VAL A 535 -18.92 -5.48 23.39
N ALA A 536 -19.64 -6.01 24.38
CA ALA A 536 -19.68 -5.46 25.74
C ALA A 536 -18.29 -5.48 26.39
N LEU A 537 -17.51 -6.54 26.22
CA LEU A 537 -16.12 -6.62 26.68
C LEU A 537 -15.29 -5.47 26.09
N ARG A 538 -15.29 -5.32 24.76
CA ARG A 538 -14.55 -4.26 24.06
C ARG A 538 -15.01 -2.86 24.50
N ARG A 539 -16.31 -2.61 24.61
CA ARG A 539 -16.86 -1.35 25.16
C ARG A 539 -16.29 -1.04 26.54
N GLY A 540 -16.22 -2.06 27.40
CA GLY A 540 -15.64 -1.98 28.74
C GLY A 540 -14.15 -1.73 28.79
N LEU A 541 -13.45 -1.74 27.66
CA LEU A 541 -12.02 -1.41 27.55
C LEU A 541 -11.78 -0.03 26.91
N LEU A 542 -12.83 0.65 26.44
CA LEU A 542 -12.74 1.88 25.63
C LEU A 542 -13.11 3.15 26.41
N GLN A 543 -13.10 3.14 27.75
CA GLN A 543 -13.52 4.34 28.52
C GLN A 543 -12.66 5.57 28.21
N LYS A 544 -11.38 5.36 27.87
CA LYS A 544 -10.43 6.42 27.51
C LYS A 544 -10.40 6.74 26.02
N ASN A 545 -11.19 6.03 25.19
CA ASN A 545 -11.19 6.19 23.74
C ASN A 545 -12.64 6.28 23.20
N PRO A 546 -13.33 7.41 23.43
CA PRO A 546 -14.72 7.58 23.01
C PRO A 546 -14.90 7.51 21.49
N ARG A 547 -13.88 7.91 20.71
CA ARG A 547 -13.88 7.82 19.24
C ARG A 547 -13.91 6.37 18.77
N ALA A 548 -13.03 5.52 19.31
CA ALA A 548 -13.01 4.10 19.00
C ALA A 548 -14.29 3.39 19.48
N ARG A 549 -14.83 3.79 20.64
CA ARG A 549 -16.13 3.31 21.12
C ARG A 549 -17.26 3.66 20.15
N ALA A 550 -17.31 4.89 19.63
CA ALA A 550 -18.34 5.31 18.68
C ALA A 550 -18.30 4.47 17.39
N VAL A 551 -17.10 4.16 16.89
CA VAL A 551 -16.92 3.29 15.71
C VAL A 551 -17.39 1.86 15.99
N LEU A 552 -17.02 1.28 17.14
CA LEU A 552 -17.50 -0.04 17.57
C LEU A 552 -19.03 -0.08 17.69
N ASP A 553 -19.62 0.96 18.29
CA ASP A 553 -21.06 1.07 18.50
C ASP A 553 -21.82 1.18 17.18
N ALA A 554 -21.31 1.96 16.23
CA ALA A 554 -21.89 2.09 14.88
C ALA A 554 -21.88 0.75 14.13
N ALA A 555 -20.73 0.05 14.08
CA ALA A 555 -20.64 -1.25 13.40
C ALA A 555 -21.57 -2.30 14.04
N ALA A 556 -21.60 -2.37 15.37
CA ALA A 556 -22.45 -3.30 16.10
C ALA A 556 -23.95 -3.01 15.88
N ALA A 557 -24.36 -1.74 15.94
CA ALA A 557 -25.74 -1.33 15.71
C ALA A 557 -26.18 -1.64 14.28
N LYS A 558 -25.38 -1.27 13.28
CA LYS A 558 -25.67 -1.50 11.86
C LYS A 558 -25.70 -2.98 11.48
N ALA A 559 -24.88 -3.80 12.13
CA ALA A 559 -24.91 -5.26 11.97
C ALA A 559 -26.09 -5.93 12.70
N GLY A 560 -26.85 -5.19 13.53
CA GLY A 560 -27.91 -5.76 14.36
C GLY A 560 -27.35 -6.69 15.44
N TRP A 561 -26.22 -6.34 16.07
CA TRP A 561 -25.64 -7.16 17.14
C TRP A 561 -26.69 -7.49 18.23
N GLY A 562 -26.74 -8.76 18.65
CA GLY A 562 -27.77 -9.28 19.56
C GLY A 562 -29.05 -9.80 18.89
N THR A 563 -29.27 -9.57 17.59
CA THR A 563 -30.38 -10.20 16.86
C THR A 563 -30.02 -11.62 16.37
N PRO A 564 -31.01 -12.53 16.21
CA PRO A 564 -30.77 -13.83 15.59
C PRO A 564 -30.20 -13.72 14.16
N LEU A 565 -29.27 -14.61 13.81
CA LEU A 565 -28.72 -14.72 12.46
C LEU A 565 -29.72 -15.39 11.51
N ALA A 566 -29.89 -14.81 10.32
CA ALA A 566 -30.72 -15.35 9.25
C ALA A 566 -30.30 -16.78 8.88
N ALA A 567 -31.26 -17.64 8.54
CA ALA A 567 -30.97 -18.97 8.04
C ALA A 567 -30.14 -18.88 6.73
N SER A 568 -29.24 -19.82 6.53
CA SER A 568 -28.40 -19.90 5.34
C SER A 568 -28.56 -21.27 4.69
N ALA A 569 -28.81 -21.28 3.38
CA ALA A 569 -28.83 -22.51 2.58
C ALA A 569 -27.44 -23.14 2.42
N PHE A 570 -26.37 -22.40 2.74
CA PHE A 570 -25.01 -22.90 2.67
C PHE A 570 -24.65 -23.80 3.86
N GLY A 571 -25.02 -23.42 5.08
CA GLY A 571 -24.63 -24.15 6.28
C GLY A 571 -25.51 -23.80 7.48
N ALA A 572 -25.82 -24.82 8.29
CA ALA A 572 -26.72 -24.67 9.44
C ALA A 572 -26.05 -23.95 10.62
N ARG A 573 -24.74 -24.13 10.82
CA ARG A 573 -23.96 -23.44 11.85
C ARG A 573 -23.67 -22.02 11.40
N ARG A 574 -23.96 -21.04 12.26
CA ARG A 574 -23.84 -19.62 11.95
C ARG A 574 -23.22 -18.88 13.12
N GLY A 575 -22.43 -17.86 12.82
CA GLY A 575 -21.77 -17.06 13.84
C GLY A 575 -21.58 -15.62 13.39
N ARG A 576 -21.45 -14.74 14.38
CA ARG A 576 -21.21 -13.32 14.20
C ARG A 576 -19.99 -12.94 15.03
N GLY A 577 -19.00 -12.33 14.41
CA GLY A 577 -17.74 -11.94 15.04
C GLY A 577 -17.52 -10.45 14.91
N VAL A 578 -16.86 -9.86 15.91
CA VAL A 578 -16.54 -8.43 15.95
C VAL A 578 -15.03 -8.22 16.08
N ALA A 579 -14.55 -7.15 15.47
CA ALA A 579 -13.20 -6.64 15.66
C ALA A 579 -13.18 -5.11 15.66
N LEU A 580 -12.21 -4.52 16.35
CA LEU A 580 -11.91 -3.08 16.32
C LEU A 580 -10.39 -2.87 16.20
N MET A 581 -9.97 -1.86 15.45
CA MET A 581 -8.56 -1.49 15.35
C MET A 581 -8.35 0.01 15.39
N HIS A 582 -7.15 0.38 15.83
CA HIS A 582 -6.53 1.67 15.61
C HIS A 582 -5.19 1.45 14.91
N ALA A 583 -5.09 1.85 13.66
CA ALA A 583 -3.86 1.73 12.86
C ALA A 583 -3.92 2.75 11.71
N PHE A 584 -2.76 3.16 11.19
CA PHE A 584 -2.69 4.10 10.05
C PHE A 584 -3.39 5.45 10.29
N GLY A 585 -3.53 5.89 11.55
CA GLY A 585 -4.30 7.08 11.92
C GLY A 585 -5.82 6.93 11.80
N SER A 586 -6.32 5.71 11.61
CA SER A 586 -7.72 5.39 11.35
C SER A 586 -8.28 4.41 12.38
N LEU A 587 -9.57 4.56 12.70
CA LEU A 587 -10.32 3.68 13.57
C LEU A 587 -11.39 2.95 12.76
N LEU A 588 -11.32 1.63 12.71
CA LEU A 588 -12.33 0.80 12.06
C LEU A 588 -12.84 -0.27 13.01
N ALA A 589 -14.14 -0.50 13.00
CA ALA A 589 -14.77 -1.68 13.59
C ALA A 589 -15.45 -2.49 12.49
N CYS A 590 -15.32 -3.81 12.58
CA CYS A 590 -15.90 -4.74 11.63
C CYS A 590 -16.74 -5.76 12.37
N VAL A 591 -17.92 -6.05 11.83
CA VAL A 591 -18.75 -7.19 12.22
C VAL A 591 -18.92 -8.08 11.00
N ALA A 592 -18.52 -9.35 11.12
CA ALA A 592 -18.68 -10.35 10.07
C ALA A 592 -19.71 -11.41 10.49
N GLU A 593 -20.48 -11.89 9.53
CA GLU A 593 -21.39 -13.03 9.67
C GLU A 593 -20.91 -14.17 8.77
N VAL A 594 -20.93 -15.38 9.31
CA VAL A 594 -20.53 -16.58 8.58
C VAL A 594 -21.58 -17.69 8.69
N ALA A 595 -21.62 -18.54 7.67
CA ALA A 595 -22.29 -19.83 7.68
C ALA A 595 -21.25 -20.95 7.45
N VAL A 596 -21.40 -22.06 8.16
CA VAL A 596 -20.46 -23.19 8.14
C VAL A 596 -21.21 -24.50 7.86
N THR A 597 -20.74 -25.28 6.89
CA THR A 597 -21.27 -26.63 6.58
C THR A 597 -20.83 -27.62 7.66
N ASP A 598 -21.47 -28.78 7.78
CA ASP A 598 -20.96 -29.83 8.69
C ASP A 598 -19.59 -30.38 8.26
N GLY A 599 -19.27 -30.31 6.96
CA GLY A 599 -17.94 -30.64 6.41
C GLY A 599 -16.84 -29.62 6.69
N GLY A 600 -17.16 -28.47 7.29
CA GLY A 600 -16.17 -27.45 7.67
C GLY A 600 -15.94 -26.36 6.63
N ASP A 601 -16.69 -26.31 5.54
CA ASP A 601 -16.63 -25.20 4.59
C ASP A 601 -17.25 -23.95 5.21
N VAL A 602 -16.62 -22.79 4.97
CA VAL A 602 -17.06 -21.50 5.50
C VAL A 602 -17.45 -20.56 4.37
N ARG A 603 -18.57 -19.85 4.55
CA ARG A 603 -18.97 -18.72 3.72
C ARG A 603 -19.19 -17.50 4.59
N VAL A 604 -18.52 -16.40 4.25
CA VAL A 604 -18.85 -15.08 4.78
C VAL A 604 -20.10 -14.59 4.07
N THR A 605 -21.16 -14.29 4.82
CA THR A 605 -22.46 -13.90 4.26
C THR A 605 -22.67 -12.39 4.27
N LYS A 606 -22.20 -11.73 5.32
CA LYS A 606 -22.30 -10.27 5.49
C LYS A 606 -21.10 -9.73 6.24
N VAL A 607 -20.65 -8.53 5.86
CA VAL A 607 -19.63 -7.74 6.54
C VAL A 607 -20.13 -6.31 6.69
N VAL A 608 -20.09 -5.79 7.91
CA VAL A 608 -20.36 -4.38 8.22
C VAL A 608 -19.08 -3.76 8.73
N VAL A 609 -18.68 -2.64 8.16
CA VAL A 609 -17.51 -1.87 8.59
C VAL A 609 -17.92 -0.45 8.93
N ALA A 610 -17.71 -0.01 10.16
CA ALA A 610 -17.74 1.41 10.51
C ALA A 610 -16.30 1.96 10.49
N ALA A 611 -16.12 3.16 9.92
CA ALA A 611 -14.81 3.77 9.74
C ALA A 611 -14.82 5.24 10.14
N ASP A 612 -14.01 5.60 11.13
CA ASP A 612 -13.60 6.98 11.39
C ASP A 612 -12.15 7.16 10.97
N ILE A 613 -11.95 7.87 9.86
CA ILE A 613 -10.64 8.16 9.27
C ILE A 613 -10.27 9.64 9.37
N GLY A 614 -10.91 10.37 10.29
CA GLY A 614 -10.81 11.83 10.32
C GLY A 614 -11.49 12.47 9.12
N ARG A 615 -10.99 13.62 8.66
CA ARG A 615 -11.54 14.32 7.51
C ARG A 615 -11.46 13.44 6.24
N ILE A 616 -12.61 13.18 5.65
CA ILE A 616 -12.73 12.41 4.41
C ILE A 616 -12.53 13.34 3.22
N ILE A 617 -11.57 13.01 2.34
CA ILE A 617 -11.35 13.77 1.11
C ILE A 617 -12.36 13.38 0.03
N ASN A 618 -12.51 12.06 -0.23
CA ASN A 618 -13.48 11.52 -1.18
C ASN A 618 -14.16 10.28 -0.56
N PRO A 619 -15.43 10.37 -0.14
CA PRO A 619 -16.14 9.26 0.48
C PRO A 619 -16.29 8.03 -0.41
N ASP A 620 -16.41 8.20 -1.72
CA ASP A 620 -16.59 7.09 -2.66
C ASP A 620 -15.32 6.23 -2.74
N THR A 621 -14.16 6.87 -2.81
CA THR A 621 -12.85 6.19 -2.76
C THR A 621 -12.66 5.43 -1.44
N VAL A 622 -13.09 6.00 -0.32
CA VAL A 622 -13.01 5.36 1.01
C VAL A 622 -13.85 4.09 1.05
N VAL A 623 -15.10 4.15 0.60
CA VAL A 623 -15.98 2.97 0.50
C VAL A 623 -15.35 1.89 -0.36
N ALA A 624 -14.89 2.24 -1.57
CA ALA A 624 -14.27 1.28 -2.48
C ALA A 624 -12.99 0.64 -1.92
N GLN A 625 -12.18 1.39 -1.16
CA GLN A 625 -10.98 0.85 -0.50
C GLN A 625 -11.32 -0.13 0.62
N VAL A 626 -12.37 0.16 1.41
CA VAL A 626 -12.87 -0.74 2.44
C VAL A 626 -13.44 -2.01 1.80
N GLU A 627 -14.30 -1.90 0.79
CA GLU A 627 -14.89 -3.04 0.08
C GLU A 627 -13.81 -3.95 -0.54
N GLY A 628 -12.88 -3.37 -1.31
CA GLY A 628 -11.78 -4.12 -1.90
C GLY A 628 -10.83 -4.71 -0.86
N GLY A 629 -10.61 -4.03 0.27
CA GLY A 629 -9.83 -4.54 1.39
C GLY A 629 -10.50 -5.73 2.08
N VAL A 630 -11.80 -5.63 2.34
CA VAL A 630 -12.62 -6.71 2.93
C VAL A 630 -12.53 -7.98 2.09
N VAL A 631 -12.73 -7.88 0.77
CA VAL A 631 -12.63 -9.03 -0.14
C VAL A 631 -11.24 -9.67 -0.09
N PHE A 632 -10.19 -8.84 -0.11
CA PHE A 632 -8.81 -9.31 -0.06
C PHE A 632 -8.48 -9.98 1.29
N GLY A 633 -8.93 -9.40 2.41
CA GLY A 633 -8.72 -9.95 3.74
C GLY A 633 -9.46 -11.27 3.98
N ILE A 634 -10.68 -11.44 3.46
CA ILE A 634 -11.41 -12.72 3.55
C ILE A 634 -10.62 -13.86 2.91
N ALA A 635 -10.04 -13.63 1.72
CA ALA A 635 -9.24 -14.64 1.03
C ALA A 635 -8.05 -15.11 1.88
N THR A 636 -7.43 -14.22 2.66
CA THR A 636 -6.31 -14.59 3.54
C THR A 636 -6.71 -15.44 4.73
N VAL A 637 -7.91 -15.24 5.28
CA VAL A 637 -8.40 -16.05 6.40
C VAL A 637 -8.81 -17.43 5.91
N LEU A 638 -9.42 -17.52 4.73
CA LEU A 638 -10.03 -18.77 4.27
C LEU A 638 -9.09 -19.63 3.40
N HIS A 639 -8.15 -19.02 2.67
CA HIS A 639 -7.48 -19.73 1.57
C HIS A 639 -5.96 -19.47 1.50
N ASN A 640 -5.52 -18.22 1.64
CA ASN A 640 -4.17 -17.87 1.19
C ASN A 640 -3.05 -18.31 2.13
N ARG A 641 -2.06 -18.98 1.54
CA ARG A 641 -0.76 -19.30 2.13
C ARG A 641 0.23 -19.58 1.01
N ILE A 642 1.49 -19.27 1.26
CA ILE A 642 2.63 -19.80 0.53
C ILE A 642 3.32 -20.81 1.43
N THR A 643 3.63 -21.98 0.88
CA THR A 643 4.31 -23.08 1.58
C THR A 643 5.53 -23.54 0.82
N PHE A 644 6.47 -24.12 1.57
CA PHE A 644 7.78 -24.53 1.09
C PHE A 644 8.01 -26.03 1.28
N ALA A 645 8.52 -26.67 0.22
CA ALA A 645 9.01 -28.05 0.25
C ALA A 645 10.37 -28.13 -0.47
N GLY A 646 11.42 -28.52 0.25
CA GLY A 646 12.78 -28.59 -0.30
C GLY A 646 13.29 -27.25 -0.87
N GLY A 647 12.93 -26.15 -0.21
CA GLY A 647 13.27 -24.79 -0.62
C GLY A 647 12.51 -24.23 -1.81
N ARG A 648 11.50 -24.96 -2.31
CA ARG A 648 10.66 -24.56 -3.43
C ARG A 648 9.30 -24.08 -2.93
N VAL A 649 8.79 -23.01 -3.54
CA VAL A 649 7.40 -22.58 -3.34
C VAL A 649 6.45 -23.57 -4.03
N GLU A 650 5.46 -24.07 -3.29
CA GLU A 650 4.50 -25.04 -3.81
C GLU A 650 3.41 -24.39 -4.68
N GLN A 651 2.88 -23.23 -4.27
CA GLN A 651 1.81 -22.53 -5.00
C GLN A 651 2.34 -21.81 -6.24
N THR A 652 1.48 -21.72 -7.26
CA THR A 652 1.86 -21.24 -8.59
C THR A 652 0.92 -20.21 -9.17
N ASN A 653 -0.38 -20.32 -8.95
CA ASN A 653 -1.38 -19.54 -9.67
C ASN A 653 -2.73 -19.53 -8.92
N PHE A 654 -3.76 -18.86 -9.41
CA PHE A 654 -5.03 -18.66 -8.70
C PHE A 654 -5.86 -19.93 -8.46
N ASN A 655 -5.46 -21.08 -9.02
CA ASN A 655 -6.05 -22.38 -8.72
C ASN A 655 -5.55 -22.95 -7.37
N ASP A 656 -4.31 -22.66 -6.98
CA ASP A 656 -3.69 -23.16 -5.74
C ASP A 656 -3.38 -22.05 -4.71
N TYR A 657 -3.28 -20.78 -5.16
CA TYR A 657 -3.32 -19.56 -4.35
C TYR A 657 -4.63 -18.79 -4.61
N ARG A 658 -5.72 -19.26 -4.01
CA ARG A 658 -7.08 -18.86 -4.39
C ARG A 658 -7.50 -17.48 -3.88
N LEU A 659 -8.02 -16.63 -4.76
CA LEU A 659 -8.81 -15.44 -4.39
C LEU A 659 -10.31 -15.77 -4.30
N LEU A 660 -11.06 -14.93 -3.58
CA LEU A 660 -12.51 -15.06 -3.44
C LEU A 660 -13.20 -14.90 -4.82
N ARG A 661 -14.15 -15.78 -5.14
CA ARG A 661 -14.89 -15.75 -6.42
C ARG A 661 -16.20 -14.97 -6.29
N ILE A 662 -16.77 -14.54 -7.43
CA ILE A 662 -17.96 -13.68 -7.45
C ILE A 662 -19.17 -14.30 -6.72
N ASN A 663 -19.34 -15.62 -6.80
CA ASN A 663 -20.41 -16.37 -6.13
C ASN A 663 -20.20 -16.54 -4.61
N GLU A 664 -19.08 -16.04 -4.08
CA GLU A 664 -18.71 -16.10 -2.67
C GLU A 664 -18.67 -14.71 -2.02
N MET A 665 -18.98 -13.66 -2.79
CA MET A 665 -18.97 -12.30 -2.28
C MET A 665 -20.02 -12.13 -1.18
N PRO A 666 -19.64 -11.65 0.01
CA PRO A 666 -20.60 -11.28 1.03
C PRO A 666 -21.33 -9.98 0.64
N THR A 667 -22.43 -9.70 1.32
CA THR A 667 -22.93 -8.32 1.37
C THR A 667 -21.95 -7.48 2.19
N ILE A 668 -21.42 -6.39 1.63
CA ILE A 668 -20.51 -5.48 2.34
C ILE A 668 -21.22 -4.16 2.55
N GLU A 669 -21.30 -3.70 3.79
CA GLU A 669 -21.89 -2.41 4.14
C GLU A 669 -20.86 -1.55 4.87
N VAL A 670 -20.60 -0.35 4.34
CA VAL A 670 -19.65 0.60 4.93
C VAL A 670 -20.42 1.77 5.55
N GLU A 671 -20.07 2.12 6.79
CA GLU A 671 -20.55 3.30 7.49
C GLU A 671 -19.37 4.24 7.76
N LEU A 672 -19.47 5.45 7.21
CA LEU A 672 -18.43 6.47 7.38
C LEU A 672 -18.83 7.41 8.50
N MET A 673 -18.00 7.48 9.54
CA MET A 673 -18.22 8.37 10.66
C MET A 673 -17.85 9.80 10.27
N ALA A 674 -18.70 10.76 10.63
CA ALA A 674 -18.35 12.17 10.52
C ALA A 674 -17.26 12.51 11.55
N SER A 675 -16.17 13.14 11.09
CA SER A 675 -15.03 13.46 11.93
C SER A 675 -14.29 14.69 11.43
N THR A 676 -13.85 15.52 12.38
CA THR A 676 -13.03 16.72 12.12
C THR A 676 -11.55 16.50 12.40
N GLU A 677 -11.18 15.30 12.86
CA GLU A 677 -9.78 14.91 13.08
C GLU A 677 -8.95 14.96 11.80
N LYS A 678 -7.63 14.96 11.94
CA LYS A 678 -6.72 14.84 10.79
C LYS A 678 -7.03 13.55 10.02
N SER A 679 -6.97 13.63 8.69
CA SER A 679 -7.20 12.47 7.82
C SER A 679 -6.20 11.37 8.13
N GLY A 680 -6.70 10.16 8.39
CA GLY A 680 -5.95 8.92 8.44
C GLY A 680 -5.83 8.24 7.08
N GLY A 681 -5.18 7.08 7.08
CA GLY A 681 -5.03 6.20 5.92
C GLY A 681 -6.17 5.21 5.74
N ILE A 682 -6.45 4.75 4.50
CA ILE A 682 -7.52 3.78 4.20
C ILE A 682 -7.13 2.66 3.22
N GLY A 683 -5.89 2.67 2.71
CA GLY A 683 -5.44 1.66 1.74
C GLY A 683 -5.36 0.25 2.33
N GLU A 684 -4.90 0.14 3.57
CA GLU A 684 -4.67 -1.11 4.30
C GLU A 684 -5.80 -1.53 5.26
N PRO A 685 -6.46 -0.60 6.00
CA PRO A 685 -7.46 -0.88 7.03
C PRO A 685 -8.50 -1.97 6.74
N GLY A 686 -9.16 -1.94 5.58
CA GLY A 686 -10.22 -2.89 5.24
C GLY A 686 -9.73 -4.34 5.22
N THR A 687 -8.49 -4.57 4.77
CA THR A 687 -7.86 -5.90 4.75
C THR A 687 -7.55 -6.40 6.15
N VAL A 688 -7.07 -5.52 7.03
CA VAL A 688 -6.66 -5.89 8.39
C VAL A 688 -7.88 -6.23 9.25
N ILE A 689 -8.89 -5.35 9.27
CA ILE A 689 -9.97 -5.45 10.25
C ILE A 689 -10.92 -6.64 10.01
N VAL A 690 -11.09 -7.06 8.75
CA VAL A 690 -11.97 -8.17 8.41
C VAL A 690 -11.42 -9.52 8.89
N GLN A 691 -10.09 -9.65 8.97
CA GLN A 691 -9.44 -10.92 9.28
C GLN A 691 -9.88 -11.49 10.65
N PRO A 692 -9.69 -10.77 11.77
CA PRO A 692 -10.17 -11.23 13.07
C PRO A 692 -11.69 -11.27 13.16
N ALA A 693 -12.43 -10.37 12.49
CA ALA A 693 -13.89 -10.40 12.53
C ALA A 693 -14.45 -11.71 11.96
N VAL A 694 -13.89 -12.20 10.83
CA VAL A 694 -14.26 -13.49 10.24
C VAL A 694 -13.82 -14.65 11.11
N ALA A 695 -12.59 -14.63 11.65
CA ALA A 695 -12.10 -15.66 12.56
C ALA A 695 -12.97 -15.79 13.82
N ASN A 696 -13.34 -14.67 14.43
CA ASN A 696 -14.24 -14.60 15.59
C ASN A 696 -15.65 -15.08 15.22
N ALA A 697 -16.14 -14.80 14.01
CA ALA A 697 -17.43 -15.28 13.54
C ALA A 697 -17.44 -16.81 13.38
N VAL A 698 -16.35 -17.39 12.86
CA VAL A 698 -16.17 -18.84 12.80
C VAL A 698 -16.11 -19.42 14.22
N PHE A 699 -15.36 -18.80 15.13
CA PHE A 699 -15.29 -19.25 16.52
C PHE A 699 -16.66 -19.24 17.20
N ALA A 700 -17.47 -18.20 16.98
CA ALA A 700 -18.84 -18.13 17.48
C ALA A 700 -19.74 -19.23 16.88
N ALA A 701 -19.53 -19.61 15.61
CA ALA A 701 -20.33 -20.63 14.92
C ALA A 701 -19.96 -22.08 15.32
N THR A 702 -18.69 -22.33 15.63
CA THR A 702 -18.14 -23.68 15.74
C THR A 702 -17.63 -24.02 17.14
N GLY A 703 -17.30 -23.01 17.95
CA GLY A 703 -16.59 -23.19 19.22
C GLY A 703 -15.10 -23.46 19.08
N VAL A 704 -14.55 -23.42 17.86
CA VAL A 704 -13.12 -23.64 17.58
C VAL A 704 -12.48 -22.32 17.18
N GLN A 705 -11.47 -21.90 17.93
CA GLN A 705 -10.77 -20.65 17.68
C GLN A 705 -9.69 -20.84 16.60
N LEU A 706 -9.59 -19.89 15.68
CA LEU A 706 -8.53 -19.87 14.67
C LEU A 706 -7.24 -19.29 15.27
N THR A 707 -6.26 -20.14 15.55
CA THR A 707 -4.93 -19.73 16.04
C THR A 707 -3.85 -19.74 14.95
N ARG A 708 -4.11 -20.34 13.79
CA ARG A 708 -3.20 -20.34 12.64
C ARG A 708 -3.96 -20.03 11.37
N MET A 709 -3.50 -19.08 10.57
CA MET A 709 -4.08 -18.78 9.26
C MET A 709 -3.42 -19.59 8.12
N PRO A 710 -4.14 -19.87 7.02
CA PRO A 710 -5.59 -19.77 6.87
C PRO A 710 -6.31 -20.86 7.68
N LEU A 711 -7.63 -20.76 7.78
CA LEU A 711 -8.50 -21.75 8.41
C LEU A 711 -8.29 -23.15 7.85
N ASP A 712 -8.04 -24.09 8.75
CA ASP A 712 -8.10 -25.52 8.46
C ASP A 712 -9.53 -26.04 8.68
N ALA A 713 -10.19 -26.40 7.58
CA ALA A 713 -11.56 -26.91 7.60
C ALA A 713 -11.71 -28.19 8.44
N SER A 714 -10.66 -29.01 8.55
CA SER A 714 -10.70 -30.26 9.33
C SER A 714 -10.89 -30.01 10.83
N LEU A 715 -10.41 -28.87 11.34
CA LEU A 715 -10.56 -28.49 12.75
C LEU A 715 -12.01 -28.13 13.11
N ILE A 716 -12.82 -27.76 12.12
CA ILE A 716 -14.20 -27.31 12.33
C ILE A 716 -15.24 -28.25 11.71
N ALA A 717 -14.83 -29.28 10.99
CA ALA A 717 -15.73 -30.31 10.51
C ALA A 717 -16.35 -31.07 11.70
N ARG A 718 -17.62 -31.44 11.60
CA ARG A 718 -18.21 -32.40 12.53
C ARG A 718 -17.82 -33.80 12.07
N SER A 719 -17.52 -34.68 13.02
CA SER A 719 -17.49 -36.11 12.75
C SER A 719 -18.89 -36.52 12.26
N VAL A 720 -18.97 -36.91 11.00
CA VAL A 720 -20.22 -37.40 10.37
C VAL A 720 -20.47 -38.84 10.82
#